data_AF-A0A1M5UZ69-F1
#
_entry.id   AF-A0A1M5UZ69-F1
#
_cell.length_a   1.000
_cell.length_b   1.000
_cell.length_c   1.000
_cell.angle_alpha   90.00
_cell.angle_beta   90.00
_cell.angle_gamma   90.00
#
_symmetry.space_group_name_H-M   'P 1'
#
loop_
_entity.id
_entity.type
_entity.pdbx_description
1 polymer ?
#
loop_
_entity_poly.entity_id
_entity_poly.type
_entity_poly.pdbx_seq_one_letter_code
_entity_poly.pdbx_strand_id
1 'polypeptide(L)'
;MKEQIFALDIGTRSVTGIILNQDKEGFEVIDFCMIEHDHRSMCDGQIHDVVAVANTINQVKEKLEQSYGTLTKVCVAAAGRSLITMNGTATLSLQNQPIKDSEIIQHLELSAVQDALEKVSQQEQVANTYPYYCVGYSVLHYYIDEQQIGSLIDQRGEVASTKIIATFLPKVVVESLLAALSRAELEMEALTLEPIAAMDVLIPESMRRLNVALVDIGAGTSDIAITNHGTVAAYGMVAVAGDEITEAISDTYLLDFPDAETFKRAIVQHKEAKAQDILGFETTISYKQLTKDITSAINFLAANITEEILKLNSKPPKAVMLIGGGSLTPKITKMIAKQLELPENRVAVRDISAIKQLTLNENLPIQPDFVTPIGIAIAAKRNPVHYISIYLNELTLRLFEMRTLTVGDCFIQAGIDVHKWYGRPGAASIITVNGKKITLPGELGEPPQIMLNGTVTTVDKPVKNGDFIQIERGKDGQSATITLYELIGEVKSMTVWFENHQHTISPTFFVNQQPAKKDDVIQDNDMIDWFQPKRLQDVIKQLSSIEYDRIKPFSIFVNGKEVQLSIGETQFFINQQKVDPSQLLYDGDHIQIIQGKQPNVQDLLAQEGKNYWRSITIFFNGKKIQLNQPAYIVKRNDERLKGDSLLNRGDKLQISTQSNGFIYQDVFQHVDLDLSSASGKFQVYKNKQPAQFHESIQPGDELEIIWSE
;
A
#
# COMPACT_ATOMS: atom_id res chain seq x y z
N MET A 1 10.19 -50.49 11.32
CA MET A 1 11.59 -50.47 10.84
C MET A 1 12.35 -49.53 11.76
N LYS A 2 13.59 -49.86 12.13
CA LYS A 2 14.48 -48.90 12.79
C LYS A 2 14.84 -47.84 11.76
N GLU A 3 14.66 -46.57 12.11
CA GLU A 3 15.05 -45.46 11.24
C GLU A 3 16.55 -45.20 11.44
N GLN A 4 17.30 -45.19 10.33
CA GLN A 4 18.73 -44.98 10.33
C GLN A 4 19.03 -43.49 10.18
N ILE A 5 19.93 -42.99 11.03
CA ILE A 5 20.34 -41.58 11.07
C ILE A 5 21.83 -41.54 10.79
N PHE A 6 22.23 -40.75 9.80
CA PHE A 6 23.62 -40.41 9.54
C PHE A 6 23.88 -38.98 10.00
N ALA A 7 24.85 -38.82 10.89
CA ALA A 7 25.28 -37.51 11.36
C ALA A 7 26.77 -37.31 11.11
N LEU A 8 27.15 -36.06 10.82
CA LEU A 8 28.54 -35.64 10.73
C LEU A 8 28.79 -34.51 11.74
N ASP A 9 29.87 -34.66 12.48
CA ASP A 9 30.54 -33.58 13.19
C ASP A 9 31.78 -33.17 12.38
N ILE A 10 31.82 -31.91 11.92
CA ILE A 10 32.88 -31.37 11.06
C ILE A 10 33.73 -30.46 11.94
N GLY A 11 34.60 -31.09 12.73
CA GLY A 11 35.49 -30.40 13.65
C GLY A 11 36.70 -29.77 12.96
N THR A 12 37.45 -28.95 13.70
CA THR A 12 38.62 -28.25 13.13
C THR A 12 39.75 -29.19 12.69
N ARG A 13 39.85 -30.37 13.32
CA ARG A 13 40.92 -31.35 13.07
C ARG A 13 40.46 -32.56 12.29
N SER A 14 39.19 -32.95 12.42
CA SER A 14 38.65 -34.20 11.88
C SER A 14 37.16 -34.11 11.60
N VAL A 15 36.71 -34.91 10.64
CA VAL A 15 35.30 -35.19 10.40
C VAL A 15 34.95 -36.53 11.04
N THR A 16 33.93 -36.54 11.89
CA THR A 16 33.42 -37.74 12.56
C THR A 16 32.02 -38.02 12.05
N GLY A 17 31.85 -39.16 11.37
CA GLY A 17 30.54 -39.68 10.98
C GLY A 17 30.04 -40.74 11.94
N ILE A 18 28.76 -40.69 12.30
CA ILE A 18 28.11 -41.68 13.16
C ILE A 18 26.82 -42.17 12.50
N ILE A 19 26.61 -43.48 12.55
CA ILE A 19 25.36 -44.15 12.18
C ILE A 19 24.62 -44.54 13.45
N LEU A 20 23.39 -44.04 13.60
CA LEU A 20 22.50 -44.39 14.71
C LEU A 20 21.22 -45.04 14.19
N ASN A 21 20.68 -45.96 14.96
CA ASN A 21 19.33 -46.43 14.81
C ASN A 21 18.45 -45.88 15.93
N GLN A 22 17.26 -45.42 15.55
CA GLN A 22 16.22 -45.06 16.51
C GLN A 22 15.21 -46.20 16.66
N ASP A 23 14.86 -46.52 17.91
CA ASP A 23 13.73 -47.38 18.26
C ASP A 23 12.70 -46.66 19.15
N LYS A 24 11.75 -47.39 19.74
CA LYS A 24 10.69 -46.80 20.57
C LYS A 24 11.16 -46.32 21.95
N GLU A 25 12.31 -46.80 22.43
CA GLU A 25 12.78 -46.58 23.80
C GLU A 25 14.10 -45.77 23.86
N GLY A 26 14.83 -45.63 22.76
CA GLY A 26 16.05 -44.83 22.71
C GLY A 26 16.79 -44.85 21.37
N PHE A 27 18.09 -44.61 21.46
CA PHE A 27 19.02 -44.57 20.33
C PHE A 27 20.11 -45.63 20.52
N GLU A 28 20.51 -46.25 19.43
CA GLU A 28 21.58 -47.25 19.39
C GLU A 28 22.64 -46.78 18.40
N VAL A 29 23.89 -46.60 18.86
CA VAL A 29 25.01 -46.30 17.95
C VAL A 29 25.43 -47.61 17.29
N ILE A 30 25.43 -47.60 15.96
CA ILE A 30 25.73 -48.78 15.15
C ILE A 30 27.19 -48.78 14.74
N ASP A 31 27.69 -47.65 14.27
CA ASP A 31 29.08 -47.49 13.83
C ASP A 31 29.51 -46.03 13.79
N PHE A 32 30.81 -45.81 13.70
CA PHE A 32 31.41 -44.51 13.53
C PHE A 32 32.65 -44.57 12.63
N CYS A 33 32.97 -43.44 12.00
CA CYS A 33 34.20 -43.26 11.26
C CYS A 33 34.73 -41.86 11.51
N MET A 34 35.99 -41.76 11.93
CA MET A 34 36.67 -40.48 12.12
C MET A 34 37.86 -40.40 11.17
N ILE A 35 37.94 -39.30 10.41
CA ILE A 35 39.05 -39.02 9.50
C ILE A 35 39.55 -37.62 9.76
N GLU A 36 40.85 -37.49 9.99
CA GLU A 36 41.53 -36.21 10.17
C GLU A 36 41.69 -35.47 8.85
N HIS A 37 41.64 -34.14 8.89
CA HIS A 37 41.97 -33.31 7.73
C HIS A 37 43.48 -33.39 7.41
N ASP A 38 43.81 -33.45 6.12
CA ASP A 38 45.21 -33.46 5.65
C ASP A 38 45.94 -32.13 5.94
N HIS A 39 45.19 -31.02 5.98
CA HIS A 39 45.67 -29.66 6.22
C HIS A 39 44.69 -28.89 7.12
N ARG A 40 45.03 -27.66 7.55
CA ARG A 40 44.11 -26.75 8.27
C ARG A 40 43.01 -26.22 7.33
N SER A 41 42.10 -27.10 6.90
CA SER A 41 40.95 -26.80 6.01
C SER A 41 39.79 -26.14 6.75
N MET A 42 39.76 -26.34 8.07
CA MET A 42 38.90 -25.67 9.02
C MET A 42 39.75 -24.75 9.90
N CYS A 43 39.30 -23.52 10.11
CA CYS A 43 39.96 -22.57 11.02
C CYS A 43 38.89 -21.97 11.91
N ASP A 44 39.12 -21.98 13.23
CA ASP A 44 38.23 -21.36 14.22
C ASP A 44 36.75 -21.80 14.11
N GLY A 45 36.52 -23.07 13.77
CA GLY A 45 35.18 -23.63 13.57
C GLY A 45 34.51 -23.30 12.22
N GLN A 46 35.22 -22.66 11.29
CA GLN A 46 34.71 -22.33 9.95
C GLN A 46 35.44 -23.08 8.84
N ILE A 47 34.69 -23.38 7.78
CA ILE A 47 35.24 -23.97 6.55
C ILE A 47 35.96 -22.87 5.76
N HIS A 48 37.30 -22.97 5.70
CA HIS A 48 38.14 -22.10 4.88
C HIS A 48 38.41 -22.71 3.49
N ASP A 49 38.48 -24.05 3.41
CA ASP A 49 38.63 -24.79 2.16
C ASP A 49 37.50 -25.81 1.99
N VAL A 50 36.47 -25.41 1.25
CA VAL A 50 35.29 -26.23 0.95
C VAL A 50 35.67 -27.53 0.21
N VAL A 51 36.70 -27.50 -0.65
CA VAL A 51 37.09 -28.67 -1.45
C VAL A 51 37.75 -29.72 -0.57
N ALA A 52 38.68 -29.30 0.29
CA ALA A 52 39.38 -30.19 1.20
C ALA A 52 38.43 -30.81 2.25
N VAL A 53 37.51 -30.02 2.80
CA VAL A 53 36.49 -30.53 3.73
C VAL A 53 35.56 -31.52 3.03
N ALA A 54 35.08 -31.20 1.82
CA ALA A 54 34.24 -32.13 1.04
C ALA A 54 34.95 -33.46 0.74
N ASN A 55 36.25 -33.44 0.43
CA ASN A 55 37.03 -34.66 0.23
C ASN A 55 37.10 -35.51 1.51
N THR A 56 37.28 -34.87 2.67
CA THR A 56 37.31 -35.57 3.97
C THR A 56 35.94 -36.19 4.29
N ILE A 57 34.86 -35.43 4.05
CA ILE A 57 33.48 -35.91 4.20
C ILE A 57 33.22 -37.13 3.28
N ASN A 58 33.66 -37.07 2.02
CA ASN A 58 33.51 -38.18 1.08
C ASN A 58 34.24 -39.44 1.58
N GLN A 59 35.46 -39.31 2.11
CA GLN A 59 36.16 -40.47 2.67
C GLN A 59 35.42 -41.10 3.86
N VAL A 60 34.80 -40.28 4.74
CA VAL A 60 33.98 -40.75 5.86
C VAL A 60 32.72 -41.45 5.33
N LYS A 61 32.02 -40.81 4.38
CA LYS A 61 30.83 -41.33 3.71
C LYS A 61 31.12 -42.68 3.06
N GLU A 62 32.13 -42.76 2.18
CA GLU A 62 32.49 -43.98 1.45
C GLU A 62 32.80 -45.15 2.39
N LYS A 63 33.51 -44.91 3.50
CA LYS A 63 33.78 -45.95 4.51
C LYS A 63 32.52 -46.47 5.18
N LEU A 64 31.58 -45.59 5.52
CA LEU A 64 30.31 -46.00 6.13
C LEU A 64 29.38 -46.67 5.10
N GLU A 65 29.34 -46.18 3.86
CA GLU A 65 28.52 -46.74 2.78
C GLU A 65 28.89 -48.19 2.43
N GLN A 66 30.16 -48.59 2.62
CA GLN A 66 30.60 -49.98 2.46
C GLN A 66 29.82 -50.97 3.34
N SER A 67 29.43 -50.54 4.54
CA SER A 67 28.73 -51.36 5.54
C SER A 67 27.22 -51.12 5.57
N TYR A 68 26.77 -49.92 5.19
CA TYR A 68 25.40 -49.45 5.45
C TYR A 68 24.60 -49.07 4.19
N GLY A 69 25.20 -49.18 3.00
CA GLY A 69 24.56 -48.76 1.75
C GLY A 69 24.59 -47.25 1.55
N THR A 70 23.98 -46.77 0.46
CA THR A 70 24.08 -45.36 0.04
C THR A 70 23.50 -44.39 1.07
N LEU A 71 24.30 -43.40 1.45
CA LEU A 71 23.96 -42.32 2.36
C LEU A 71 23.72 -41.06 1.53
N THR A 72 22.48 -40.57 1.50
CA THR A 72 22.09 -39.38 0.72
C THR A 72 21.73 -38.18 1.59
N LYS A 73 21.40 -38.42 2.86
CA LYS A 73 20.95 -37.41 3.82
C LYS A 73 21.83 -37.41 5.05
N VAL A 74 22.09 -36.22 5.60
CA VAL A 74 22.97 -36.07 6.75
C VAL A 74 22.49 -34.99 7.71
N CYS A 75 22.62 -35.27 9.00
CA CYS A 75 22.45 -34.31 10.07
C CYS A 75 23.81 -33.71 10.44
N VAL A 76 23.90 -32.38 10.54
CA VAL A 76 25.16 -31.71 10.85
C VAL A 76 24.97 -30.63 11.90
N ALA A 77 26.06 -30.21 12.52
CA ALA A 77 26.09 -29.01 13.33
C ALA A 77 27.02 -27.95 12.75
N ALA A 78 26.76 -26.70 13.13
CA ALA A 78 27.69 -25.61 12.92
C ALA A 78 28.37 -25.22 14.24
N ALA A 79 29.64 -24.82 14.15
CA ALA A 79 30.48 -24.43 15.27
C ALA A 79 30.17 -23.01 15.80
N GLY A 80 30.63 -22.73 17.02
CA GLY A 80 30.15 -21.63 17.86
C GLY A 80 30.68 -20.21 17.59
N ARG A 81 31.78 -20.01 16.85
CA ARG A 81 32.47 -18.70 16.81
C ARG A 81 31.64 -17.55 16.29
N SER A 82 30.80 -17.85 15.31
CA SER A 82 29.99 -16.85 14.63
C SER A 82 28.58 -16.75 15.17
N LEU A 83 28.30 -17.44 16.29
CA LEU A 83 27.01 -17.36 16.93
C LEU A 83 26.82 -15.97 17.53
N ILE A 84 25.79 -15.29 17.04
CA ILE A 84 25.26 -14.12 17.72
C ILE A 84 24.01 -14.56 18.44
N THR A 85 24.01 -14.41 19.77
CA THR A 85 22.84 -14.68 20.59
C THR A 85 22.19 -13.36 20.96
N MET A 86 20.89 -13.22 20.69
CA MET A 86 20.14 -11.98 20.92
C MET A 86 18.80 -12.26 21.57
N ASN A 87 18.40 -11.40 22.52
CA ASN A 87 17.10 -11.49 23.15
C ASN A 87 16.03 -10.81 22.31
N GLY A 88 14.94 -11.54 22.08
CA GLY A 88 13.77 -11.09 21.36
C GLY A 88 12.56 -10.95 22.26
N THR A 89 11.70 -9.98 21.97
CA THR A 89 10.43 -9.78 22.64
C THR A 89 9.33 -9.46 21.63
N ALA A 90 8.15 -10.03 21.83
CA ALA A 90 6.98 -9.65 21.06
C ALA A 90 5.74 -9.63 21.93
N THR A 91 4.74 -8.88 21.49
CA THR A 91 3.46 -8.70 22.16
C THR A 91 2.32 -8.89 21.14
N LEU A 92 1.21 -9.45 21.60
CA LEU A 92 -0.01 -9.68 20.83
C LEU A 92 -1.21 -9.23 21.67
N SER A 93 -2.07 -8.40 21.09
CA SER A 93 -3.34 -8.04 21.73
C SER A 93 -4.34 -9.18 21.59
N LEU A 94 -4.89 -9.63 22.71
CA LEU A 94 -5.88 -10.71 22.77
C LEU A 94 -7.32 -10.20 22.83
N GLN A 95 -7.56 -8.95 23.24
CA GLN A 95 -8.90 -8.38 23.43
C GLN A 95 -9.81 -9.30 24.27
N ASN A 96 -9.26 -9.92 25.33
CA ASN A 96 -9.90 -10.94 26.17
C ASN A 96 -10.33 -12.24 25.47
N GLN A 97 -9.90 -12.49 24.23
CA GLN A 97 -10.11 -13.77 23.58
C GLN A 97 -9.07 -14.79 24.05
N PRO A 98 -9.48 -16.05 24.33
CA PRO A 98 -8.53 -17.10 24.68
C PRO A 98 -7.67 -17.48 23.48
N ILE A 99 -6.39 -17.76 23.73
CA ILE A 99 -5.50 -18.35 22.72
C ILE A 99 -5.87 -19.84 22.58
N LYS A 100 -6.61 -20.17 21.53
CA LYS A 100 -7.09 -21.54 21.28
C LYS A 100 -6.15 -22.37 20.42
N ASP A 101 -5.24 -21.71 19.71
CA ASP A 101 -4.42 -22.32 18.67
C ASP A 101 -2.93 -22.12 18.99
N SER A 102 -2.15 -23.19 18.87
CA SER A 102 -0.69 -23.16 18.94
C SER A 102 -0.07 -22.30 17.84
N GLU A 103 -0.73 -22.13 16.70
CA GLU A 103 -0.24 -21.28 15.60
C GLU A 103 -0.09 -19.81 16.02
N ILE A 104 -1.00 -19.30 16.86
CA ILE A 104 -0.93 -17.94 17.40
C ILE A 104 0.30 -17.77 18.31
N ILE A 105 0.59 -18.78 19.12
CA ILE A 105 1.77 -18.78 20.01
C ILE A 105 3.05 -18.79 19.18
N GLN A 106 3.12 -19.63 18.15
CA GLN A 106 4.26 -19.67 17.23
C GLN A 106 4.45 -18.34 16.49
N HIS A 107 3.37 -17.71 16.03
CA HIS A 107 3.46 -16.38 15.40
C HIS A 107 4.04 -15.34 16.37
N LEU A 108 3.61 -15.35 17.64
CA LEU A 108 4.14 -14.47 18.67
C LEU A 108 5.63 -14.74 18.92
N GLU A 109 6.05 -16.00 19.00
CA GLU A 109 7.47 -16.38 19.12
C GLU A 109 8.31 -15.92 17.93
N LEU A 110 7.83 -16.11 16.70
CA LEU A 110 8.53 -15.70 15.50
C LEU A 110 8.63 -14.18 15.38
N SER A 111 7.61 -13.45 15.83
CA SER A 111 7.68 -11.99 15.95
C SER A 111 8.80 -11.57 16.91
N ALA A 112 9.04 -12.34 17.98
CA ALA A 112 10.16 -12.10 18.88
C ALA A 112 11.51 -12.47 18.25
N VAL A 113 11.58 -13.52 17.41
CA VAL A 113 12.77 -13.84 16.60
C VAL A 113 13.10 -12.70 15.65
N GLN A 114 12.09 -12.09 15.02
CA GLN A 114 12.27 -10.96 14.12
C GLN A 114 12.81 -9.74 14.86
N ASP A 115 12.25 -9.39 16.03
CA ASP A 115 12.78 -8.34 16.90
C ASP A 115 14.24 -8.62 17.30
N ALA A 116 14.60 -9.87 17.60
CA ALA A 116 15.99 -10.25 17.86
C ALA A 116 16.88 -10.05 16.63
N LEU A 117 16.43 -10.44 15.44
CA LEU A 117 17.18 -10.27 14.19
C LEU A 117 17.43 -8.79 13.86
N GLU A 118 16.43 -7.93 14.04
CA GLU A 118 16.55 -6.48 13.84
C GLU A 118 17.60 -5.87 14.77
N LYS A 119 17.61 -6.28 16.05
CA LYS A 119 18.64 -5.85 17.02
C LYS A 119 20.05 -6.26 16.60
N VAL A 120 20.22 -7.48 16.09
CA VAL A 120 21.51 -7.95 15.55
C VAL A 120 21.96 -7.07 14.37
N SER A 121 21.06 -6.78 13.43
CA SER A 121 21.39 -5.93 12.27
C SER A 121 21.77 -4.49 12.66
N GLN A 122 21.09 -3.91 13.67
CA GLN A 122 21.41 -2.58 14.19
C GLN A 122 22.79 -2.54 14.87
N GLN A 123 23.13 -3.58 15.64
CA GLN A 123 24.41 -3.69 16.34
C GLN A 123 25.60 -3.79 15.37
N GLU A 124 25.44 -4.51 14.26
CA GLU A 124 26.50 -4.77 13.28
C GLU A 124 26.63 -3.69 12.19
N GLN A 125 25.81 -2.63 12.23
CA GLN A 125 25.81 -1.52 11.25
C GLN A 125 25.65 -1.98 9.77
N VAL A 126 25.00 -3.12 9.53
CA VAL A 126 24.80 -3.66 8.17
C VAL A 126 23.50 -3.13 7.59
N ALA A 127 23.57 -2.39 6.47
CA ALA A 127 22.39 -1.86 5.79
C ALA A 127 21.77 -2.90 4.82
N ASN A 128 20.44 -3.08 4.90
CA ASN A 128 19.56 -3.63 3.87
C ASN A 128 19.80 -5.06 3.34
N THR A 129 20.56 -5.91 4.04
CA THR A 129 20.57 -7.35 3.77
C THR A 129 20.84 -8.07 5.07
N TYR A 130 19.91 -8.88 5.59
CA TYR A 130 20.14 -9.70 6.77
C TYR A 130 21.28 -10.69 6.44
N PRO A 131 22.52 -10.52 6.96
CA PRO A 131 23.64 -11.39 6.62
C PRO A 131 23.68 -12.61 7.55
N TYR A 132 22.61 -12.82 8.34
CA TYR A 132 22.51 -13.87 9.32
C TYR A 132 21.27 -14.75 9.09
N TYR A 133 21.40 -16.02 9.44
CA TYR A 133 20.31 -16.99 9.53
C TYR A 133 20.01 -17.29 10.99
N CYS A 134 18.73 -17.27 11.37
CA CYS A 134 18.31 -17.83 12.65
C CYS A 134 18.40 -19.36 12.58
N VAL A 135 19.19 -19.95 13.46
CA VAL A 135 19.46 -21.39 13.49
C VAL A 135 18.88 -22.06 14.74
N GLY A 136 18.20 -21.29 15.58
CA GLY A 136 17.55 -21.80 16.78
C GLY A 136 17.09 -20.65 17.67
N TYR A 137 16.04 -20.92 18.45
CA TYR A 137 15.62 -20.04 19.54
C TYR A 137 15.10 -20.88 20.69
N SER A 138 15.04 -20.29 21.88
CA SER A 138 14.42 -20.87 23.05
C SER A 138 13.55 -19.83 23.73
N VAL A 139 12.34 -20.23 24.11
CA VAL A 139 11.48 -19.38 24.92
C VAL A 139 12.06 -19.28 26.32
N LEU A 140 12.27 -18.06 26.78
CA LEU A 140 12.65 -17.79 28.17
C LEU A 140 11.39 -17.79 29.02
N HIS A 141 10.42 -16.92 28.68
CA HIS A 141 9.22 -16.67 29.47
C HIS A 141 8.03 -16.26 28.58
N TYR A 142 6.84 -16.74 28.91
CA TYR A 142 5.58 -16.16 28.43
C TYR A 142 4.94 -15.29 29.49
N TYR A 143 4.13 -14.33 29.05
CA TYR A 143 3.37 -13.46 29.94
C TYR A 143 1.95 -13.23 29.42
N ILE A 144 1.01 -13.10 30.36
CA ILE A 144 -0.33 -12.54 30.12
C ILE A 144 -0.49 -11.35 31.05
N ASP A 145 -0.81 -10.19 30.49
CA ASP A 145 -0.99 -8.94 31.26
C ASP A 145 0.17 -8.69 32.26
N GLU A 146 1.40 -8.83 31.76
CA GLU A 146 2.67 -8.71 32.49
C GLU A 146 2.94 -9.79 33.56
N GLN A 147 2.04 -10.76 33.76
CA GLN A 147 2.26 -11.88 34.66
C GLN A 147 2.89 -13.07 33.94
N GLN A 148 4.00 -13.58 34.49
CA GLN A 148 4.71 -14.73 33.93
C GLN A 148 3.89 -16.01 34.07
N ILE A 149 3.80 -16.77 32.97
CA ILE A 149 3.11 -18.06 32.92
C ILE A 149 3.92 -19.11 32.17
N GLY A 150 3.57 -20.39 32.36
CA GLY A 150 4.26 -21.51 31.72
C GLY A 150 3.78 -21.80 30.29
N SER A 151 2.53 -21.52 29.96
CA SER A 151 1.95 -21.77 28.64
C SER A 151 0.83 -20.78 28.35
N LEU A 152 0.79 -20.28 27.11
CA LEU A 152 -0.22 -19.35 26.62
C LEU A 152 -1.53 -20.01 26.21
N ILE A 153 -1.55 -21.34 26.01
CA ILE A 153 -2.73 -22.05 25.53
C ILE A 153 -3.89 -21.92 26.53
N ASP A 154 -5.09 -21.65 26.00
CA ASP A 154 -6.34 -21.41 26.75
C ASP A 154 -6.30 -20.26 27.77
N GLN A 155 -5.22 -19.46 27.79
CA GLN A 155 -5.13 -18.28 28.64
C GLN A 155 -5.91 -17.11 28.06
N ARG A 156 -6.38 -16.22 28.95
CA ARG A 156 -7.15 -15.01 28.60
C ARG A 156 -6.55 -13.79 29.28
N GLY A 157 -6.53 -12.68 28.56
CA GLY A 157 -6.10 -11.38 29.05
C GLY A 157 -6.24 -10.31 27.96
N GLU A 158 -5.70 -9.13 28.20
CA GLU A 158 -5.65 -8.06 27.21
C GLU A 158 -4.46 -8.23 26.26
N VAL A 159 -3.31 -8.64 26.80
CA VAL A 159 -2.04 -8.76 26.07
C VAL A 159 -1.32 -10.06 26.43
N ALA A 160 -0.95 -10.82 25.40
CA ALA A 160 0.04 -11.88 25.50
C ALA A 160 1.41 -11.36 25.07
N SER A 161 2.48 -11.78 25.75
CA SER A 161 3.83 -11.48 25.31
C SER A 161 4.78 -12.65 25.54
N THR A 162 5.86 -12.67 24.78
CA THR A 162 6.92 -13.68 24.92
C THR A 162 8.27 -13.01 24.93
N LYS A 163 9.20 -13.60 25.68
CA LYS A 163 10.61 -13.29 25.65
C LYS A 163 11.36 -14.54 25.25
N ILE A 164 12.20 -14.42 24.23
CA ILE A 164 13.01 -15.50 23.71
C ILE A 164 14.49 -15.13 23.73
N ILE A 165 15.32 -16.15 23.57
CA ILE A 165 16.71 -16.03 23.17
C ILE A 165 16.86 -16.71 21.80
N ALA A 166 17.32 -15.97 20.80
CA ALA A 166 17.52 -16.46 19.44
C ALA A 166 19.01 -16.47 19.10
N THR A 167 19.44 -17.45 18.32
CA THR A 167 20.83 -17.65 17.91
C THR A 167 20.94 -17.57 16.39
N PHE A 168 21.91 -16.78 15.94
CA PHE A 168 22.09 -16.43 14.54
C PHE A 168 23.50 -16.80 14.05
N LEU A 169 23.60 -17.32 12.83
CA LEU A 169 24.87 -17.56 12.12
C LEU A 169 24.99 -16.71 10.86
N PRO A 170 26.19 -16.23 10.50
CA PRO A 170 26.44 -15.61 9.21
C PRO A 170 26.08 -16.55 8.06
N LYS A 171 25.47 -16.01 7.00
CA LYS A 171 25.12 -16.75 5.79
C LYS A 171 26.31 -17.50 5.21
N VAL A 172 27.49 -16.88 5.18
CA VAL A 172 28.72 -17.48 4.63
C VAL A 172 29.10 -18.79 5.33
N VAL A 173 28.89 -18.91 6.64
CA VAL A 173 29.22 -20.14 7.38
C VAL A 173 28.30 -21.28 6.97
N VAL A 174 27.00 -21.00 6.88
CA VAL A 174 25.98 -21.97 6.45
C VAL A 174 26.18 -22.35 4.98
N GLU A 175 26.44 -21.39 4.11
CA GLU A 175 26.66 -21.61 2.67
C GLU A 175 27.91 -22.46 2.42
N SER A 176 29.01 -22.22 3.14
CA SER A 176 30.21 -23.07 3.04
C SER A 176 29.94 -24.51 3.46
N LEU A 177 29.14 -24.72 4.52
CA LEU A 177 28.74 -26.05 4.97
C LEU A 177 27.90 -26.77 3.92
N LEU A 178 26.88 -26.08 3.38
CA LEU A 178 26.06 -26.62 2.30
C LEU A 178 26.86 -26.94 1.04
N ALA A 179 27.82 -26.07 0.69
CA ALA A 179 28.70 -26.29 -0.44
C ALA A 179 29.57 -27.55 -0.24
N ALA A 180 30.12 -27.76 0.96
CA ALA A 180 30.92 -28.94 1.28
C ALA A 180 30.07 -30.22 1.21
N LEU A 181 28.86 -30.21 1.77
CA LEU A 181 27.93 -31.34 1.72
C LEU A 181 27.46 -31.66 0.29
N SER A 182 27.09 -30.63 -0.47
CA SER A 182 26.66 -30.78 -1.87
C SER A 182 27.74 -31.41 -2.75
N ARG A 183 29.00 -31.01 -2.56
CA ARG A 183 30.16 -31.63 -3.23
C ARG A 183 30.42 -33.07 -2.80
N ALA A 184 29.96 -33.46 -1.62
CA ALA A 184 29.98 -34.83 -1.15
C ALA A 184 28.71 -35.63 -1.53
N GLU A 185 27.85 -35.05 -2.37
CA GLU A 185 26.56 -35.63 -2.76
C GLU A 185 25.69 -35.99 -1.54
N LEU A 186 25.66 -35.09 -0.56
CA LEU A 186 24.84 -35.18 0.65
C LEU A 186 23.85 -34.03 0.72
N GLU A 187 22.59 -34.35 1.00
CA GLU A 187 21.53 -33.40 1.33
C GLU A 187 21.52 -33.17 2.85
N MET A 188 21.54 -31.91 3.27
CA MET A 188 21.41 -31.55 4.68
C MET A 188 19.96 -31.80 5.15
N GLU A 189 19.76 -32.78 6.02
CA GLU A 189 18.44 -33.12 6.57
C GLU A 189 18.08 -32.20 7.76
N ALA A 190 19.07 -31.89 8.59
CA ALA A 190 18.92 -31.03 9.74
C ALA A 190 20.24 -30.33 10.07
N LEU A 191 20.12 -29.08 10.53
CA LEU A 191 21.21 -28.31 11.11
C LEU A 191 20.92 -28.07 12.59
N THR A 192 21.93 -28.28 13.44
CA THR A 192 21.91 -27.88 14.85
C THR A 192 23.20 -27.13 15.20
N LEU A 193 23.37 -26.81 16.48
CA LEU A 193 24.61 -26.26 17.02
C LEU A 193 25.27 -27.29 17.92
N GLU A 194 26.59 -27.43 17.82
CA GLU A 194 27.38 -28.35 18.65
C GLU A 194 27.07 -28.21 20.16
N PRO A 195 27.10 -26.98 20.76
CA PRO A 195 26.76 -26.82 22.17
C PRO A 195 25.29 -27.17 22.50
N ILE A 196 24.37 -27.06 21.54
CA ILE A 196 22.95 -27.43 21.73
C ILE A 196 22.81 -28.96 21.70
N ALA A 197 23.38 -29.58 20.67
CA ALA A 197 23.40 -31.01 20.47
C ALA A 197 23.91 -31.76 21.70
N ALA A 198 25.06 -31.34 22.24
CA ALA A 198 25.63 -31.96 23.42
C ALA A 198 24.81 -31.69 24.70
N MET A 199 24.21 -30.51 24.81
CA MET A 199 23.40 -30.14 25.97
C MET A 199 22.07 -30.91 26.03
N ASP A 200 21.44 -31.16 24.88
CA ASP A 200 20.20 -31.92 24.80
C ASP A 200 20.36 -33.38 25.25
N VAL A 201 21.55 -33.96 25.07
CA VAL A 201 21.84 -35.34 25.49
C VAL A 201 22.37 -35.45 26.92
N LEU A 202 23.07 -34.42 27.43
CA LEU A 202 23.69 -34.45 28.76
C LEU A 202 22.92 -33.72 29.87
N ILE A 203 22.19 -32.65 29.55
CA ILE A 203 21.53 -31.77 30.53
C ILE A 203 20.01 -31.72 30.24
N PRO A 204 19.23 -32.66 30.82
CA PRO A 204 17.78 -32.65 30.71
C PRO A 204 17.17 -31.33 31.20
N GLU A 205 16.00 -30.93 30.68
CA GLU A 205 15.31 -29.69 31.06
C GLU A 205 15.16 -29.49 32.58
N SER A 206 14.85 -30.57 33.30
CA SER A 206 14.74 -30.55 34.77
C SER A 206 16.03 -30.10 35.48
N MET A 207 17.21 -30.27 34.85
CA MET A 207 18.50 -29.83 35.35
C MET A 207 18.89 -28.42 34.89
N ARG A 208 18.29 -27.88 33.81
CA ARG A 208 18.64 -26.56 33.25
C ARG A 208 18.39 -25.39 34.21
N ARG A 209 17.56 -25.60 35.25
CA ARG A 209 17.38 -24.62 36.36
C ARG A 209 18.57 -24.48 37.30
N LEU A 210 19.56 -25.39 37.23
CA LEU A 210 20.66 -25.48 38.20
C LEU A 210 21.87 -24.60 37.88
N ASN A 211 21.79 -23.75 36.85
CA ASN A 211 22.89 -22.90 36.41
C ASN A 211 24.18 -23.67 36.15
N VAL A 212 24.15 -24.54 35.14
CA VAL A 212 25.27 -25.42 34.74
C VAL A 212 25.90 -24.90 33.45
N ALA A 213 27.23 -24.88 33.41
CA ALA A 213 27.98 -24.65 32.18
C ALA A 213 28.37 -26.00 31.54
N LEU A 214 28.09 -26.17 30.26
CA LEU A 214 28.66 -27.22 29.43
C LEU A 214 29.78 -26.60 28.60
N VAL A 215 30.94 -27.25 28.56
CA VAL A 215 32.09 -26.82 27.77
C VAL A 215 32.57 -28.00 26.92
N ASP A 216 32.44 -27.88 25.61
CA ASP A 216 33.04 -28.81 24.65
C ASP A 216 34.42 -28.31 24.28
N ILE A 217 35.47 -28.99 24.74
CA ILE A 217 36.86 -28.61 24.44
C ILE A 217 37.31 -29.50 23.27
N GLY A 218 37.24 -28.95 22.06
CA GLY A 218 37.66 -29.59 20.83
C GLY A 218 39.17 -29.50 20.59
N ALA A 219 39.55 -29.56 19.30
CA ALA A 219 40.94 -29.36 18.88
C ALA A 219 41.28 -27.86 18.82
N GLY A 220 40.57 -27.07 18.00
CA GLY A 220 40.85 -25.63 17.85
C GLY A 220 39.91 -24.69 18.63
N THR A 221 38.74 -25.17 19.05
CA THR A 221 37.71 -24.35 19.71
C THR A 221 37.20 -24.99 20.99
N SER A 222 36.83 -24.15 21.97
CA SER A 222 36.06 -24.58 23.13
C SER A 222 34.69 -23.90 23.13
N ASP A 223 33.64 -24.69 22.89
CA ASP A 223 32.25 -24.23 22.79
C ASP A 223 31.56 -24.29 24.15
N ILE A 224 30.83 -23.24 24.51
CA ILE A 224 30.28 -23.03 25.86
C ILE A 224 28.78 -22.81 25.77
N ALA A 225 28.03 -23.59 26.55
CA ALA A 225 26.60 -23.38 26.78
C ALA A 225 26.30 -23.19 28.26
N ILE A 226 25.52 -22.15 28.59
CA ILE A 226 25.10 -21.87 29.96
C ILE A 226 23.61 -22.12 30.06
N THR A 227 23.22 -22.98 31.00
CA THR A 227 21.80 -23.18 31.35
C THR A 227 21.42 -22.29 32.53
N ASN A 228 20.19 -21.78 32.57
CA ASN A 228 19.63 -21.17 33.77
C ASN A 228 18.09 -21.13 33.69
N HIS A 229 17.39 -21.06 34.83
CA HIS A 229 15.93 -20.90 34.88
C HIS A 229 15.11 -21.91 34.04
N GLY A 230 15.65 -23.11 33.80
CA GLY A 230 14.95 -24.18 33.07
C GLY A 230 15.18 -24.17 31.56
N THR A 231 15.97 -23.23 31.04
CA THR A 231 16.27 -23.08 29.61
C THR A 231 17.76 -22.78 29.41
N VAL A 232 18.17 -22.61 28.14
CA VAL A 232 19.51 -22.13 27.81
C VAL A 232 19.54 -20.62 27.93
N ALA A 233 20.52 -20.10 28.67
CA ALA A 233 20.65 -18.69 28.98
C ALA A 233 21.66 -17.97 28.10
N ALA A 234 22.70 -18.67 27.63
CA ALA A 234 23.73 -18.10 26.77
C ALA A 234 24.51 -19.20 26.02
N TYR A 235 25.02 -18.82 24.86
CA TYR A 235 26.01 -19.57 24.08
C TYR A 235 27.22 -18.67 23.82
N GLY A 236 28.40 -19.27 23.77
CA GLY A 236 29.61 -18.61 23.31
C GLY A 236 30.72 -19.62 23.07
N MET A 237 31.88 -19.13 22.70
CA MET A 237 33.00 -19.98 22.31
C MET A 237 34.31 -19.20 22.49
N VAL A 238 35.39 -19.92 22.80
CA VAL A 238 36.77 -19.41 22.74
C VAL A 238 37.56 -20.15 21.68
N ALA A 239 38.36 -19.43 20.89
CA ALA A 239 39.24 -19.99 19.87
C ALA A 239 40.58 -20.45 20.47
N VAL A 240 40.47 -21.23 21.55
CA VAL A 240 41.56 -21.81 22.32
C VAL A 240 41.07 -23.15 22.84
N ALA A 241 41.77 -24.24 22.56
CA ALA A 241 41.39 -25.60 22.95
C ALA A 241 42.59 -26.57 23.03
N GLY A 242 42.47 -27.75 22.42
CA GLY A 242 43.47 -28.81 22.48
C GLY A 242 44.74 -28.54 21.66
N ASP A 243 44.66 -27.73 20.61
CA ASP A 243 45.77 -27.37 19.73
C ASP A 243 46.82 -26.56 20.49
N GLU A 244 46.43 -25.64 21.37
CA GLU A 244 47.37 -24.89 22.22
C GLU A 244 48.17 -25.79 23.16
N ILE A 245 47.58 -26.92 23.58
CA ILE A 245 48.28 -27.91 24.38
C ILE A 245 49.28 -28.67 23.50
N THR A 246 48.91 -28.98 22.26
CA THR A 246 49.80 -29.63 21.29
C THR A 246 50.95 -28.73 20.87
N GLU A 247 50.70 -27.45 20.61
CA GLU A 247 51.73 -26.45 20.31
C GLU A 247 52.70 -26.29 21.50
N ALA A 248 52.19 -26.22 22.73
CA ALA A 248 53.05 -26.18 23.90
C ALA A 248 53.94 -27.42 24.05
N ILE A 249 53.42 -28.61 23.72
CA ILE A 249 54.19 -29.86 23.69
C ILE A 249 55.24 -29.84 22.58
N SER A 250 54.85 -29.42 21.37
CA SER A 250 55.71 -29.26 20.20
C SER A 250 56.92 -28.37 20.52
N ASP A 251 56.66 -27.20 21.10
CA ASP A 251 57.71 -26.23 21.46
C ASP A 251 58.60 -26.74 22.59
N THR A 252 58.02 -27.39 23.60
CA THR A 252 58.76 -27.86 24.78
C THR A 252 59.69 -29.02 24.46
N TYR A 253 59.22 -29.98 23.64
CA TYR A 253 59.94 -31.22 23.36
C TYR A 253 60.50 -31.28 21.93
N LEU A 254 60.43 -30.17 21.18
CA LEU A 254 60.90 -30.06 19.79
C LEU A 254 60.35 -31.18 18.89
N LEU A 255 59.06 -31.45 19.04
CA LEU A 255 58.33 -32.39 18.18
C LEU A 255 57.71 -31.64 17.02
N ASP A 256 57.50 -32.29 15.88
CA ASP A 256 56.56 -31.74 14.91
C ASP A 256 55.12 -31.82 15.48
N PHE A 257 54.18 -31.08 14.88
CA PHE A 257 52.83 -30.99 15.43
C PHE A 257 52.08 -32.35 15.43
N PRO A 258 52.10 -33.16 14.35
CA PRO A 258 51.50 -34.50 14.36
C PRO A 258 52.08 -35.45 15.41
N ASP A 259 53.39 -35.46 15.60
CA ASP A 259 54.07 -36.27 16.62
C ASP A 259 53.75 -35.77 18.02
N ALA A 260 53.68 -34.44 18.21
CA ALA A 260 53.25 -33.83 19.47
C ALA A 260 51.82 -34.26 19.85
N GLU A 261 50.89 -34.31 18.90
CA GLU A 261 49.51 -34.77 19.13
C GLU A 261 49.48 -36.25 19.50
N THR A 262 50.20 -37.07 18.75
CA THR A 262 50.31 -38.52 19.00
C THR A 262 50.89 -38.78 20.40
N PHE A 263 51.95 -38.05 20.76
CA PHE A 263 52.58 -38.09 22.06
C PHE A 263 51.65 -37.62 23.19
N LYS A 264 50.91 -36.51 22.99
CA LYS A 264 49.90 -35.98 23.92
C LYS A 264 48.84 -37.03 24.25
N ARG A 265 48.33 -37.74 23.23
CA ARG A 265 47.32 -38.80 23.43
C ARG A 265 47.91 -40.02 24.14
N ALA A 266 49.09 -40.47 23.70
CA ALA A 266 49.77 -41.64 24.26
C ALA A 266 50.07 -41.47 25.75
N ILE A 267 50.60 -40.32 26.17
CA ILE A 267 50.97 -40.09 27.57
C ILE A 267 49.77 -39.95 28.51
N VAL A 268 48.63 -39.41 28.03
CA VAL A 268 47.38 -39.36 28.80
C VAL A 268 46.86 -40.76 29.09
N GLN A 269 46.94 -41.66 28.09
CA GLN A 269 46.50 -43.05 28.17
C GLN A 269 47.45 -43.93 28.99
N HIS A 270 48.75 -43.87 28.71
CA HIS A 270 49.76 -44.79 29.27
C HIS A 270 50.51 -44.24 30.48
N LYS A 271 50.29 -42.97 30.85
CA LYS A 271 50.98 -42.22 31.91
C LYS A 271 52.46 -41.95 31.67
N GLU A 272 53.08 -42.59 30.70
CA GLU A 272 54.42 -42.34 30.19
C GLU A 272 54.42 -42.58 28.67
N ALA A 273 55.21 -41.81 27.93
CA ALA A 273 55.39 -41.99 26.50
C ALA A 273 56.81 -41.60 26.07
N LYS A 274 57.26 -42.16 24.96
CA LYS A 274 58.49 -41.75 24.29
C LYS A 274 58.20 -40.63 23.30
N ALA A 275 59.02 -39.59 23.34
CA ALA A 275 59.05 -38.50 22.38
C ALA A 275 60.39 -38.59 21.62
N GLN A 276 60.35 -38.55 20.29
CA GLN A 276 61.53 -38.42 19.44
C GLN A 276 61.53 -37.01 18.85
N ASP A 277 62.49 -36.18 19.23
CA ASP A 277 62.56 -34.81 18.70
C ASP A 277 62.94 -34.78 17.20
N ILE A 278 62.79 -33.61 16.58
CA ILE A 278 63.17 -33.38 15.16
C ILE A 278 64.66 -33.62 14.86
N LEU A 279 65.50 -33.76 15.88
CA LEU A 279 66.93 -34.08 15.77
C LEU A 279 67.20 -35.60 15.93
N GLY A 280 66.17 -36.38 16.24
CA GLY A 280 66.19 -37.82 16.38
C GLY A 280 66.50 -38.33 17.79
N PHE A 281 66.56 -37.46 18.81
CA PHE A 281 66.80 -37.89 20.19
C PHE A 281 65.51 -38.40 20.85
N GLU A 282 65.57 -39.61 21.40
CA GLU A 282 64.46 -40.18 22.17
C GLU A 282 64.54 -39.80 23.65
N THR A 283 63.44 -39.27 24.19
CA THR A 283 63.27 -39.04 25.63
C THR A 283 61.97 -39.68 26.11
N THR A 284 62.03 -40.37 27.26
CA THR A 284 60.81 -40.87 27.93
C THR A 284 60.33 -39.83 28.94
N ILE A 285 59.07 -39.41 28.81
CA ILE A 285 58.47 -38.37 29.64
C ILE A 285 57.28 -38.98 30.38
N SER A 286 57.18 -38.67 31.68
CA SER A 286 56.03 -39.04 32.49
C SER A 286 54.93 -38.00 32.44
N TYR A 287 53.69 -38.42 32.63
CA TYR A 287 52.51 -37.56 32.72
C TYR A 287 52.70 -36.43 33.73
N LYS A 288 53.35 -36.71 34.86
CA LYS A 288 53.64 -35.72 35.89
C LYS A 288 54.64 -34.66 35.39
N GLN A 289 55.65 -35.09 34.63
CA GLN A 289 56.64 -34.20 34.04
C GLN A 289 56.01 -33.34 32.95
N LEU A 290 55.30 -33.95 31.98
CA LEU A 290 54.55 -33.22 30.96
C LEU A 290 53.64 -32.16 31.59
N THR A 291 52.78 -32.58 32.54
CA THR A 291 51.84 -31.65 33.18
C THR A 291 52.54 -30.45 33.80
N LYS A 292 53.75 -30.64 34.36
CA LYS A 292 54.55 -29.55 34.93
C LYS A 292 55.06 -28.63 33.83
N ASP A 293 55.58 -29.19 32.75
CA ASP A 293 56.20 -28.43 31.66
C ASP A 293 55.19 -27.58 30.89
N ILE A 294 53.98 -28.11 30.63
CA ILE A 294 52.90 -27.39 29.94
C ILE A 294 51.89 -26.70 30.88
N THR A 295 52.24 -26.52 32.17
CA THR A 295 51.31 -25.90 33.16
C THR A 295 50.84 -24.50 32.71
N SER A 296 51.71 -23.71 32.06
CA SER A 296 51.33 -22.38 31.56
C SER A 296 50.24 -22.45 30.48
N ALA A 297 50.35 -23.40 29.54
CA ALA A 297 49.34 -23.60 28.49
C ALA A 297 48.01 -24.10 29.08
N ILE A 298 48.05 -25.02 30.06
CA ILE A 298 46.86 -25.49 30.77
C ILE A 298 46.16 -24.32 31.49
N ASN A 299 46.93 -23.44 32.15
CA ASN A 299 46.39 -22.25 32.81
C ASN A 299 45.76 -21.28 31.80
N PHE A 300 46.40 -21.08 30.66
CA PHE A 300 45.92 -20.21 29.59
C PHE A 300 44.59 -20.71 29.02
N LEU A 301 44.50 -22.01 28.69
CA LEU A 301 43.26 -22.63 28.23
C LEU A 301 42.13 -22.48 29.27
N ALA A 302 42.42 -22.81 30.54
CA ALA A 302 41.44 -22.67 31.62
C ALA A 302 40.99 -21.21 31.80
N ALA A 303 41.91 -20.25 31.73
CA ALA A 303 41.61 -18.83 31.92
C ALA A 303 40.65 -18.32 30.83
N ASN A 304 40.92 -18.62 29.56
CA ASN A 304 40.05 -18.23 28.46
C ASN A 304 38.64 -18.84 28.61
N ILE A 305 38.55 -20.13 28.91
CA ILE A 305 37.25 -20.80 29.14
C ILE A 305 36.49 -20.15 30.29
N THR A 306 37.15 -19.89 31.42
CA THR A 306 36.47 -19.37 32.63
C THR A 306 36.10 -17.89 32.50
N GLU A 307 36.91 -17.08 31.83
CA GLU A 307 36.59 -15.69 31.51
C GLU A 307 35.35 -15.62 30.62
N GLU A 308 35.26 -16.44 29.57
CA GLU A 308 34.08 -16.47 28.72
C GLU A 308 32.84 -16.99 29.45
N ILE A 309 32.97 -18.03 30.31
CA ILE A 309 31.86 -18.46 31.18
C ILE A 309 31.35 -17.30 32.05
N LEU A 310 32.25 -16.51 32.65
CA LEU A 310 31.88 -15.39 33.51
C LEU A 310 31.24 -14.26 32.70
N LYS A 311 31.73 -13.98 31.50
CA LYS A 311 31.14 -13.01 30.57
C LYS A 311 29.72 -13.40 30.16
N LEU A 312 29.50 -14.67 29.82
CA LEU A 312 28.19 -15.18 29.41
C LEU A 312 27.19 -15.31 30.58
N ASN A 313 27.64 -15.77 31.74
CA ASN A 313 26.77 -16.08 32.88
C ASN A 313 26.67 -14.94 33.91
N SER A 314 27.53 -13.91 33.81
CA SER A 314 27.70 -12.82 34.79
C SER A 314 28.11 -13.24 36.21
N LYS A 315 28.24 -14.54 36.47
CA LYS A 315 28.61 -15.15 37.76
C LYS A 315 29.14 -16.58 37.56
N PRO A 316 29.87 -17.16 38.52
CA PRO A 316 30.27 -18.56 38.45
C PRO A 316 29.06 -19.52 38.40
N PRO A 317 29.08 -20.54 37.53
CA PRO A 317 28.04 -21.57 37.48
C PRO A 317 28.08 -22.47 38.72
N LYS A 318 27.02 -23.25 38.97
CA LYS A 318 27.00 -24.23 40.08
C LYS A 318 27.80 -25.49 39.79
N ALA A 319 27.97 -25.81 38.51
CA ALA A 319 28.77 -26.93 38.04
C ALA A 319 29.23 -26.66 36.59
N VAL A 320 30.34 -27.28 36.21
CA VAL A 320 30.86 -27.29 34.85
C VAL A 320 30.98 -28.74 34.38
N MET A 321 30.37 -29.04 33.24
CA MET A 321 30.51 -30.33 32.56
C MET A 321 31.44 -30.13 31.36
N LEU A 322 32.54 -30.87 31.31
CA LEU A 322 33.49 -30.84 30.20
C LEU A 322 33.25 -32.04 29.28
N ILE A 323 33.26 -31.80 27.97
CA ILE A 323 33.22 -32.82 26.93
C ILE A 323 34.27 -32.50 25.85
N GLY A 324 34.35 -33.31 24.79
CA GLY A 324 35.34 -33.12 23.73
C GLY A 324 36.71 -33.70 24.09
N GLY A 325 37.51 -34.02 23.08
CA GLY A 325 38.82 -34.67 23.28
C GLY A 325 39.78 -33.84 24.13
N GLY A 326 39.74 -32.51 24.01
CA GLY A 326 40.55 -31.57 24.78
C GLY A 326 40.20 -31.54 26.28
N SER A 327 39.03 -32.04 26.70
CA SER A 327 38.68 -32.18 28.12
C SER A 327 39.55 -33.18 28.88
N LEU A 328 40.27 -34.05 28.15
CA LEU A 328 41.25 -34.99 28.69
C LEU A 328 42.61 -34.33 28.99
N THR A 329 42.75 -33.03 28.72
CA THR A 329 43.95 -32.25 29.03
C THR A 329 44.31 -32.37 30.52
N PRO A 330 45.58 -32.64 30.86
CA PRO A 330 45.98 -32.84 32.25
C PRO A 330 45.58 -31.70 33.18
N LYS A 331 44.94 -32.03 34.31
CA LYS A 331 44.52 -31.09 35.38
C LYS A 331 43.55 -29.98 34.96
N ILE A 332 42.97 -30.01 33.76
CA ILE A 332 42.08 -28.94 33.27
C ILE A 332 40.88 -28.71 34.21
N THR A 333 40.24 -29.80 34.68
CA THR A 333 39.11 -29.75 35.62
C THR A 333 39.46 -29.02 36.91
N LYS A 334 40.65 -29.28 37.46
CA LYS A 334 41.13 -28.64 38.69
C LYS A 334 41.40 -27.15 38.49
N MET A 335 41.96 -26.80 37.32
CA MET A 335 42.29 -25.41 37.02
C MET A 335 41.03 -24.57 36.83
N ILE A 336 40.05 -25.09 36.09
CA ILE A 336 38.72 -24.47 35.92
C ILE A 336 38.01 -24.35 37.28
N ALA A 337 38.01 -25.41 38.10
CA ALA A 337 37.40 -25.36 39.43
C ALA A 337 38.02 -24.26 40.30
N LYS A 338 39.35 -24.16 40.30
CA LYS A 338 40.07 -23.12 41.05
C LYS A 338 39.73 -21.71 40.58
N GLN A 339 39.72 -21.47 39.27
CA GLN A 339 39.49 -20.14 38.69
C GLN A 339 38.03 -19.67 38.84
N LEU A 340 37.07 -20.58 38.80
CA LEU A 340 35.65 -20.28 39.05
C LEU A 340 35.27 -20.35 40.55
N GLU A 341 36.23 -20.60 41.44
CA GLU A 341 36.01 -20.77 42.88
C GLU A 341 34.98 -21.88 43.21
N LEU A 342 34.99 -22.95 42.43
CA LEU A 342 34.13 -24.11 42.60
C LEU A 342 34.86 -25.26 43.32
N PRO A 343 34.13 -26.07 44.10
CA PRO A 343 34.66 -27.35 44.58
C PRO A 343 35.12 -28.23 43.41
N GLU A 344 36.26 -28.94 43.54
CA GLU A 344 36.79 -29.79 42.45
C GLU A 344 35.77 -30.82 41.94
N ASN A 345 34.88 -31.33 42.80
CA ASN A 345 33.84 -32.29 42.41
C ASN A 345 32.66 -31.68 41.63
N ARG A 346 32.63 -30.35 41.43
CA ARG A 346 31.63 -29.64 40.61
C ARG A 346 32.10 -29.38 39.19
N VAL A 347 33.33 -29.73 38.85
CA VAL A 347 33.87 -29.69 37.49
C VAL A 347 34.22 -31.11 37.07
N ALA A 348 33.49 -31.66 36.10
CA ALA A 348 33.63 -33.07 35.73
C ALA A 348 33.61 -33.28 34.22
N VAL A 349 34.45 -34.18 33.74
CA VAL A 349 34.39 -34.69 32.38
C VAL A 349 33.18 -35.63 32.25
N ARG A 350 32.50 -35.56 31.11
CA ARG A 350 31.38 -36.44 30.73
C ARG A 350 31.72 -37.11 29.41
N ASP A 351 31.40 -38.39 29.33
CA ASP A 351 31.50 -39.20 28.11
C ASP A 351 30.11 -39.73 27.73
N ILE A 352 30.07 -40.54 26.68
CA ILE A 352 28.83 -41.12 26.14
C ILE A 352 28.03 -41.95 27.16
N SER A 353 28.63 -42.45 28.25
CA SER A 353 27.92 -43.19 29.30
C SER A 353 26.95 -42.31 30.11
N ALA A 354 27.12 -40.98 30.04
CA ALA A 354 26.21 -40.04 30.68
C ALA A 354 24.90 -39.85 29.88
N ILE A 355 24.83 -40.31 28.63
CA ILE A 355 23.66 -40.20 27.77
C ILE A 355 22.66 -41.32 28.13
N LYS A 356 21.64 -40.98 28.92
CA LYS A 356 20.69 -41.97 29.47
C LYS A 356 19.88 -42.76 28.43
N GLN A 357 19.69 -42.19 27.25
CA GLN A 357 18.85 -42.76 26.19
C GLN A 357 19.64 -43.53 25.14
N LEU A 358 20.95 -43.67 25.36
CA LEU A 358 21.87 -44.35 24.46
C LEU A 358 22.08 -45.78 24.92
N THR A 359 21.80 -46.73 24.04
CA THR A 359 22.26 -48.12 24.20
C THR A 359 23.66 -48.22 23.63
N LEU A 360 24.63 -48.53 24.50
CA LEU A 360 26.02 -48.68 24.11
C LEU A 360 26.24 -50.06 23.46
N ASN A 361 26.85 -50.05 22.28
CA ASN A 361 27.37 -51.24 21.62
C ASN A 361 28.86 -51.41 21.96
N GLU A 362 29.39 -52.64 21.99
CA GLU A 362 30.77 -52.94 22.40
C GLU A 362 31.84 -52.29 21.51
N ASN A 363 31.47 -51.87 20.29
CA ASN A 363 32.38 -51.32 19.30
C ASN A 363 32.67 -49.82 19.46
N LEU A 364 31.96 -49.09 20.33
CA LEU A 364 32.12 -47.64 20.44
C LEU A 364 33.06 -47.26 21.62
N PRO A 365 34.09 -46.43 21.40
CA PRO A 365 34.94 -45.94 22.48
C PRO A 365 34.12 -45.10 23.48
N ILE A 366 34.24 -45.43 24.77
CA ILE A 366 33.66 -44.60 25.84
C ILE A 366 34.57 -43.40 26.07
N GLN A 367 34.40 -42.37 25.23
CA GLN A 367 35.22 -41.16 25.27
C GLN A 367 34.37 -39.88 25.15
N PRO A 368 34.87 -38.72 25.65
CA PRO A 368 34.13 -37.44 25.65
C PRO A 368 33.91 -36.81 24.27
N ASP A 369 34.75 -37.11 23.30
CA ASP A 369 34.73 -36.60 21.91
C ASP A 369 33.55 -37.16 21.10
N PHE A 370 32.99 -38.31 21.45
CA PHE A 370 31.81 -38.86 20.78
C PHE A 370 30.48 -38.27 21.26
N VAL A 371 30.46 -37.49 22.35
CA VAL A 371 29.22 -36.93 22.90
C VAL A 371 28.55 -36.00 21.90
N THR A 372 29.31 -35.11 21.28
CA THR A 372 28.81 -34.08 20.36
C THR A 372 28.23 -34.69 19.09
N PRO A 373 28.94 -35.53 18.30
CA PRO A 373 28.36 -36.14 17.12
C PRO A 373 27.13 -37.03 17.40
N ILE A 374 27.07 -37.72 18.54
CA ILE A 374 25.85 -38.43 18.97
C ILE A 374 24.73 -37.44 19.29
N GLY A 375 25.06 -36.34 19.98
CA GLY A 375 24.17 -35.22 20.22
C GLY A 375 23.57 -34.67 18.94
N ILE A 376 24.36 -34.50 17.87
CA ILE A 376 23.90 -33.98 16.57
C ILE A 376 22.82 -34.89 16.00
N ALA A 377 23.07 -36.20 15.98
CA ALA A 377 22.10 -37.17 15.48
C ALA A 377 20.79 -37.18 16.27
N ILE A 378 20.88 -37.09 17.60
CA ILE A 378 19.70 -37.11 18.48
C ILE A 378 18.92 -35.78 18.39
N ALA A 379 19.62 -34.65 18.39
CA ALA A 379 19.03 -33.31 18.33
C ALA A 379 18.28 -33.08 17.01
N ALA A 380 18.84 -33.58 15.90
CA ALA A 380 18.23 -33.51 14.57
C ALA A 380 16.83 -34.14 14.49
N LYS A 381 16.46 -35.08 15.37
CA LYS A 381 15.10 -35.65 15.41
C LYS A 381 14.16 -34.95 16.38
N ARG A 382 14.67 -34.20 17.35
CA ARG A 382 13.86 -33.57 18.40
C ARG A 382 13.41 -32.16 18.07
N ASN A 383 14.33 -31.34 17.57
CA ASN A 383 14.08 -29.95 17.22
C ASN A 383 14.84 -29.58 15.93
N PRO A 384 14.52 -30.20 14.78
CA PRO A 384 15.20 -29.87 13.54
C PRO A 384 14.87 -28.43 13.11
N VAL A 385 15.90 -27.65 12.83
CA VAL A 385 15.74 -26.53 11.92
C VAL A 385 15.84 -27.11 10.52
N HIS A 386 14.70 -27.40 9.91
CA HIS A 386 14.66 -28.01 8.59
C HIS A 386 15.07 -26.99 7.53
N TYR A 387 15.93 -27.40 6.61
CA TYR A 387 16.42 -26.52 5.57
C TYR A 387 15.61 -26.74 4.29
N ILE A 388 14.93 -25.69 3.82
CA ILE A 388 14.19 -25.75 2.56
C ILE A 388 14.69 -24.70 1.57
N SER A 389 14.70 -25.09 0.30
CA SER A 389 15.14 -24.27 -0.82
C SER A 389 13.93 -23.92 -1.65
N ILE A 390 13.69 -22.63 -1.85
CA ILE A 390 12.56 -22.11 -2.61
C ILE A 390 13.11 -21.24 -3.74
N TYR A 391 12.54 -21.37 -4.93
CA TYR A 391 12.94 -20.59 -6.09
C TYR A 391 11.91 -19.49 -6.32
N LEU A 392 12.28 -18.23 -6.10
CA LEU A 392 11.41 -17.07 -6.27
C LEU A 392 11.83 -16.28 -7.50
N ASN A 393 11.10 -16.41 -8.61
CA ASN A 393 11.56 -15.96 -9.94
C ASN A 393 12.99 -16.48 -10.22
N GLU A 394 13.97 -15.59 -10.35
CA GLU A 394 15.40 -15.93 -10.55
C GLU A 394 16.19 -16.07 -9.24
N LEU A 395 15.58 -15.74 -8.09
CA LEU A 395 16.24 -15.75 -6.78
C LEU A 395 16.08 -17.12 -6.11
N THR A 396 17.18 -17.75 -5.69
CA THR A 396 17.11 -18.93 -4.81
C THR A 396 17.08 -18.48 -3.36
N LEU A 397 15.94 -18.67 -2.69
CA LEU A 397 15.78 -18.48 -1.26
C LEU A 397 16.11 -19.77 -0.53
N ARG A 398 16.95 -19.64 0.50
CA ARG A 398 17.28 -20.72 1.42
C ARG A 398 16.70 -20.35 2.77
N LEU A 399 15.72 -21.13 3.23
CA LEU A 399 14.90 -20.84 4.40
C LEU A 399 15.05 -21.95 5.43
N PHE A 400 15.00 -21.54 6.69
CA PHE A 400 15.01 -22.44 7.84
C PHE A 400 13.56 -22.60 8.31
N GLU A 401 13.00 -23.76 8.05
CA GLU A 401 11.66 -24.19 8.42
C GLU A 401 11.66 -24.58 9.92
N MET A 402 11.27 -23.63 10.77
CA MET A 402 10.93 -23.88 12.18
C MET A 402 9.41 -24.00 12.41
N ARG A 403 8.62 -23.69 11.37
CA ARG A 403 7.18 -23.89 11.22
C ARG A 403 6.89 -24.09 9.74
N THR A 404 5.68 -24.51 9.37
CA THR A 404 5.26 -24.52 7.97
C THR A 404 5.39 -23.11 7.37
N LEU A 405 6.32 -22.94 6.43
CA LEU A 405 6.59 -21.68 5.77
C LEU A 405 5.53 -21.42 4.69
N THR A 406 5.24 -20.15 4.43
CA THR A 406 4.26 -19.71 3.43
C THR A 406 4.90 -18.90 2.30
N VAL A 407 4.17 -18.70 1.20
CA VAL A 407 4.60 -17.83 0.09
C VAL A 407 4.90 -16.40 0.59
N GLY A 408 4.16 -15.91 1.58
CA GLY A 408 4.38 -14.61 2.21
C GLY A 408 5.71 -14.54 2.96
N ASP A 409 6.06 -15.58 3.72
CA ASP A 409 7.36 -15.67 4.41
C ASP A 409 8.53 -15.59 3.41
N CYS A 410 8.38 -16.24 2.25
CA CYS A 410 9.36 -16.16 1.16
C CYS A 410 9.52 -14.74 0.61
N PHE A 411 8.42 -14.00 0.43
CA PHE A 411 8.48 -12.60 -0.02
C PHE A 411 9.14 -11.69 1.01
N ILE A 412 8.82 -11.86 2.30
CA ILE A 412 9.44 -11.12 3.39
C ILE A 412 10.96 -11.36 3.40
N GLN A 413 11.39 -12.61 3.32
CA GLN A 413 12.82 -12.94 3.30
C GLN A 413 13.54 -12.36 2.06
N ALA A 414 12.85 -12.32 0.93
CA ALA A 414 13.35 -11.71 -0.30
C ALA A 414 13.35 -10.17 -0.26
N GLY A 415 12.82 -9.55 0.80
CA GLY A 415 12.64 -8.09 0.87
C GLY A 415 11.61 -7.56 -0.14
N ILE A 416 10.69 -8.41 -0.59
CA ILE A 416 9.63 -8.05 -1.54
C ILE A 416 8.45 -7.46 -0.78
N ASP A 417 8.22 -6.17 -1.00
CA ASP A 417 7.01 -5.47 -0.58
C ASP A 417 5.91 -5.66 -1.64
N VAL A 418 4.97 -6.56 -1.36
CA VAL A 418 3.85 -6.92 -2.27
C VAL A 418 3.04 -5.69 -2.70
N HIS A 419 2.95 -4.64 -1.87
CA HIS A 419 2.19 -3.43 -2.22
C HIS A 419 2.80 -2.68 -3.41
N LYS A 420 4.12 -2.77 -3.61
CA LYS A 420 4.80 -2.15 -4.76
C LYS A 420 4.57 -2.89 -6.08
N TRP A 421 4.01 -4.10 -6.02
CA TRP A 421 3.72 -4.94 -7.17
C TRP A 421 2.28 -4.82 -7.66
N TYR A 422 1.44 -4.02 -6.99
CA TYR A 422 0.15 -3.64 -7.54
C TYR A 422 0.32 -2.78 -8.80
N GLY A 423 -0.66 -2.88 -9.69
CA GLY A 423 -0.82 -1.90 -10.76
C GLY A 423 -0.99 -0.50 -10.18
N ARG A 424 -0.40 0.50 -10.83
CA ARG A 424 -0.63 1.90 -10.47
C ARG A 424 -2.09 2.27 -10.79
N PRO A 425 -2.75 3.10 -9.96
CA PRO A 425 -4.03 3.68 -10.34
C PRO A 425 -3.92 4.46 -11.65
N GLY A 426 -4.97 4.40 -12.47
CA GLY A 426 -5.08 5.21 -13.67
C GLY A 426 -5.07 6.70 -13.34
N ALA A 427 -4.62 7.53 -14.29
CA ALA A 427 -4.56 8.96 -14.08
C ALA A 427 -5.97 9.53 -13.85
N ALA A 428 -6.14 10.30 -12.77
CA ALA A 428 -7.36 11.04 -12.50
C ALA A 428 -7.42 12.29 -13.39
N SER A 429 -8.61 12.64 -13.86
CA SER A 429 -8.86 13.87 -14.61
C SER A 429 -9.52 14.92 -13.73
N ILE A 430 -9.11 16.17 -13.85
CA ILE A 430 -9.69 17.33 -13.15
C ILE A 430 -10.43 18.16 -14.18
N ILE A 431 -11.75 18.29 -14.02
CA ILE A 431 -12.60 19.05 -14.93
C ILE A 431 -13.33 20.16 -14.18
N THR A 432 -13.90 21.11 -14.92
CA THR A 432 -14.74 22.18 -14.35
C THR A 432 -16.14 22.09 -14.95
N VAL A 433 -17.17 21.90 -14.14
CA VAL A 433 -18.57 21.80 -14.60
C VAL A 433 -19.37 22.96 -14.02
N ASN A 434 -19.96 23.81 -14.88
CA ASN A 434 -20.70 25.02 -14.50
C ASN A 434 -19.95 25.86 -13.44
N GLY A 435 -18.64 26.02 -13.62
CA GLY A 435 -17.74 26.76 -12.72
C GLY A 435 -17.25 26.01 -11.47
N LYS A 436 -17.67 24.76 -11.23
CA LYS A 436 -17.20 23.95 -10.09
C LYS A 436 -16.20 22.89 -10.54
N LYS A 437 -15.02 22.84 -9.90
CA LYS A 437 -14.02 21.78 -10.15
C LYS A 437 -14.49 20.44 -9.58
N ILE A 438 -14.32 19.38 -10.37
CA ILE A 438 -14.66 17.99 -10.04
C ILE A 438 -13.47 17.11 -10.45
N THR A 439 -13.18 16.08 -9.65
CA THR A 439 -12.15 15.07 -9.96
C THR A 439 -12.81 13.77 -10.38
N LEU A 440 -12.41 13.25 -11.54
CA LEU A 440 -12.80 11.97 -12.08
C LEU A 440 -11.69 10.95 -11.76
N PRO A 441 -11.90 10.03 -10.81
CA PRO A 441 -10.90 9.03 -10.46
C PRO A 441 -10.69 8.05 -11.62
N GLY A 442 -9.44 7.70 -11.92
CA GLY A 442 -9.11 6.59 -12.83
C GLY A 442 -9.42 5.24 -12.21
N GLU A 443 -9.32 4.18 -13.01
CA GLU A 443 -9.50 2.81 -12.52
C GLU A 443 -8.39 2.44 -11.54
N LEU A 444 -8.73 1.58 -10.57
CA LEU A 444 -7.73 1.00 -9.68
C LEU A 444 -6.86 0.00 -10.46
N GLY A 445 -5.57 -0.04 -10.17
CA GLY A 445 -4.70 -1.08 -10.70
C GLY A 445 -5.04 -2.46 -10.14
N GLU A 446 -4.76 -3.51 -10.91
CA GLU A 446 -5.02 -4.89 -10.52
C GLU A 446 -4.00 -5.36 -9.45
N PRO A 447 -4.36 -6.35 -8.61
CA PRO A 447 -3.41 -7.00 -7.72
C PRO A 447 -2.34 -7.80 -8.49
N PRO A 448 -1.15 -8.04 -7.91
CA PRO A 448 -0.16 -8.90 -8.52
C PRO A 448 -0.65 -10.34 -8.65
N GLN A 449 -0.21 -11.02 -9.70
CA GLN A 449 -0.46 -12.45 -9.88
C GLN A 449 0.66 -13.24 -9.20
N ILE A 450 0.29 -14.08 -8.23
CA ILE A 450 1.22 -14.94 -7.50
C ILE A 450 0.94 -16.39 -7.88
N MET A 451 1.99 -17.13 -8.24
CA MET A 451 1.91 -18.53 -8.64
C MET A 451 2.88 -19.38 -7.81
N LEU A 452 2.41 -20.53 -7.34
CA LEU A 452 3.23 -21.58 -6.71
C LEU A 452 3.20 -22.80 -7.62
N ASN A 453 4.36 -23.24 -8.08
CA ASN A 453 4.52 -24.36 -9.02
C ASN A 453 3.60 -24.25 -10.25
N GLY A 454 3.46 -23.04 -10.80
CA GLY A 454 2.61 -22.77 -11.97
C GLY A 454 1.12 -22.59 -11.66
N THR A 455 0.68 -22.69 -10.41
CA THR A 455 -0.74 -22.53 -10.03
C THR A 455 -0.96 -21.22 -9.28
N VAL A 456 -1.99 -20.44 -9.66
CA VAL A 456 -2.34 -19.20 -8.97
C VAL A 456 -2.65 -19.47 -7.49
N THR A 457 -2.07 -18.67 -6.60
CA THR A 457 -2.10 -18.89 -5.16
C THR A 457 -2.15 -17.56 -4.38
N THR A 458 -2.31 -17.65 -3.07
CA THR A 458 -2.19 -16.53 -2.13
C THR A 458 -0.91 -16.62 -1.31
N VAL A 459 -0.57 -15.53 -0.61
CA VAL A 459 0.61 -15.45 0.26
C VAL A 459 0.55 -16.43 1.44
N ASP A 460 -0.64 -16.84 1.88
CA ASP A 460 -0.82 -17.73 3.04
C ASP A 460 -0.58 -19.21 2.70
N LYS A 461 -0.37 -19.53 1.41
CA LYS A 461 -0.20 -20.91 0.98
C LYS A 461 1.12 -21.47 1.51
N PRO A 462 1.13 -22.68 2.11
CA PRO A 462 2.35 -23.31 2.58
C PRO A 462 3.24 -23.74 1.42
N VAL A 463 4.56 -23.66 1.63
CA VAL A 463 5.60 -24.02 0.66
C VAL A 463 6.42 -25.22 1.15
N LYS A 464 7.04 -25.93 0.21
CA LYS A 464 7.89 -27.10 0.46
C LYS A 464 9.24 -26.93 -0.20
N ASN A 465 10.23 -27.68 0.29
CA ASN A 465 11.54 -27.75 -0.34
C ASN A 465 11.42 -28.06 -1.84
N GLY A 466 12.05 -27.24 -2.67
CA GLY A 466 12.05 -27.30 -4.12
C GLY A 466 10.95 -26.50 -4.82
N ASP A 467 10.03 -25.88 -4.09
CA ASP A 467 8.91 -25.14 -4.70
C ASP A 467 9.39 -23.91 -5.47
N PHE A 468 8.70 -23.63 -6.58
CA PHE A 468 8.91 -22.47 -7.44
C PHE A 468 7.78 -21.46 -7.27
N ILE A 469 8.11 -20.26 -6.80
CA ILE A 469 7.19 -19.13 -6.64
C ILE A 469 7.47 -18.11 -7.75
N GLN A 470 6.42 -17.69 -8.44
CA GLN A 470 6.47 -16.61 -9.41
C GLN A 470 5.57 -15.47 -8.98
N ILE A 471 6.06 -14.24 -9.05
CA ILE A 471 5.27 -13.03 -8.84
C ILE A 471 5.36 -12.12 -10.05
N GLU A 472 4.20 -11.73 -10.57
CA GLU A 472 4.06 -10.79 -11.68
C GLU A 472 3.30 -9.56 -11.23
N ARG A 473 3.72 -8.40 -11.73
CA ARG A 473 3.11 -7.12 -11.38
C ARG A 473 1.68 -7.06 -11.92
N GLY A 474 0.75 -6.56 -11.11
CA GLY A 474 -0.61 -6.28 -11.54
C GLY A 474 -0.65 -5.22 -12.63
N LYS A 475 -1.66 -5.27 -13.50
CA LYS A 475 -1.83 -4.29 -14.58
C LYS A 475 -2.21 -2.92 -14.03
N ASP A 476 -1.59 -1.87 -14.56
CA ASP A 476 -1.95 -0.50 -14.24
C ASP A 476 -3.40 -0.22 -14.65
N GLY A 477 -4.13 0.53 -13.82
CA GLY A 477 -5.50 0.95 -14.09
C GLY A 477 -5.55 1.95 -15.25
N GLN A 478 -6.67 1.97 -15.98
CA GLN A 478 -6.84 2.90 -17.08
C GLN A 478 -7.29 4.29 -16.59
N SER A 479 -6.93 5.33 -17.35
CA SER A 479 -7.41 6.69 -17.08
C SER A 479 -8.93 6.76 -17.20
N ALA A 480 -9.54 7.67 -16.42
CA ALA A 480 -10.98 7.89 -16.46
C ALA A 480 -11.42 8.26 -17.90
N THR A 481 -12.24 7.41 -18.52
CA THR A 481 -12.93 7.71 -19.77
C THR A 481 -14.41 7.82 -19.48
N ILE A 482 -14.90 9.05 -19.38
CA ILE A 482 -16.32 9.35 -19.13
C ILE A 482 -16.86 10.21 -20.26
N THR A 483 -18.06 9.88 -20.71
CA THR A 483 -18.80 10.70 -21.67
C THR A 483 -19.56 11.82 -20.97
N LEU A 484 -19.91 12.86 -21.70
CA LEU A 484 -20.72 13.96 -21.19
C LEU A 484 -22.08 13.50 -20.62
N TYR A 485 -22.67 12.46 -21.23
CA TYR A 485 -23.90 11.83 -20.77
C TYR A 485 -23.74 11.14 -19.41
N GLU A 486 -22.67 10.36 -19.23
CA GLU A 486 -22.41 9.67 -17.97
C GLU A 486 -22.08 10.66 -16.84
N LEU A 487 -21.45 11.80 -17.16
CA LEU A 487 -21.14 12.84 -16.20
C LEU A 487 -22.38 13.62 -15.73
N ILE A 488 -23.22 14.08 -16.67
CA ILE A 488 -24.35 14.98 -16.36
C ILE A 488 -25.63 14.19 -16.06
N GLY A 489 -25.75 12.98 -16.59
CA GLY A 489 -26.93 12.13 -16.51
C GLY A 489 -28.02 12.49 -17.52
N GLU A 490 -29.16 11.80 -17.41
CA GLU A 490 -30.29 12.01 -18.30
C GLU A 490 -31.06 13.30 -17.96
N VAL A 491 -30.85 14.34 -18.77
CA VAL A 491 -31.65 15.57 -18.70
C VAL A 491 -32.79 15.47 -19.72
N LYS A 492 -34.03 15.39 -19.22
CA LYS A 492 -35.24 15.30 -20.04
C LYS A 492 -35.47 16.58 -20.86
N SER A 493 -35.63 16.41 -22.17
CA SER A 493 -36.14 17.47 -23.05
C SER A 493 -37.61 17.72 -22.74
N MET A 494 -38.07 18.95 -22.99
CA MET A 494 -39.47 19.33 -22.87
C MET A 494 -40.03 19.66 -24.25
N THR A 495 -41.29 19.35 -24.47
CA THR A 495 -42.04 19.70 -25.67
C THR A 495 -42.88 20.93 -25.38
N VAL A 496 -42.82 21.94 -26.23
CA VAL A 496 -43.69 23.12 -26.16
C VAL A 496 -44.32 23.37 -27.53
N TRP A 497 -45.49 23.98 -27.54
CA TRP A 497 -46.18 24.39 -28.77
C TRP A 497 -45.99 25.88 -28.97
N PHE A 498 -45.22 26.30 -29.96
CA PHE A 498 -45.01 27.71 -30.28
C PHE A 498 -45.72 28.05 -31.58
N GLU A 499 -46.64 29.03 -31.57
CA GLU A 499 -47.44 29.44 -32.75
C GLU A 499 -48.08 28.23 -33.48
N ASN A 500 -48.66 27.30 -32.70
CA ASN A 500 -49.28 26.04 -33.15
C ASN A 500 -48.33 25.01 -33.80
N HIS A 501 -47.01 25.17 -33.67
CA HIS A 501 -46.02 24.17 -34.09
C HIS A 501 -45.36 23.55 -32.86
N GLN A 502 -45.16 22.23 -32.90
CA GLN A 502 -44.51 21.50 -31.82
C GLN A 502 -42.99 21.67 -31.91
N HIS A 503 -42.35 22.08 -30.81
CA HIS A 503 -40.91 22.22 -30.68
C HIS A 503 -40.39 21.42 -29.48
N THR A 504 -39.28 20.71 -29.68
CA THR A 504 -38.57 20.03 -28.60
C THR A 504 -37.43 20.90 -28.10
N ILE A 505 -37.50 21.34 -26.84
CA ILE A 505 -36.48 22.11 -26.16
C ILE A 505 -35.55 21.12 -25.45
N SER A 506 -34.32 21.04 -25.95
CA SER A 506 -33.28 20.17 -25.41
C SER A 506 -32.23 21.00 -24.66
N PRO A 507 -31.58 20.44 -23.63
CA PRO A 507 -30.44 21.07 -22.99
C PRO A 507 -29.32 21.30 -24.01
N THR A 508 -28.61 22.41 -23.85
CA THR A 508 -27.41 22.72 -24.62
C THR A 508 -26.19 22.45 -23.76
N PHE A 509 -25.17 21.87 -24.38
CA PHE A 509 -23.91 21.53 -23.72
C PHE A 509 -22.76 22.16 -24.48
N PHE A 510 -21.75 22.61 -23.73
CA PHE A 510 -20.54 23.19 -24.24
C PHE A 510 -19.35 22.57 -23.53
N VAL A 511 -18.33 22.21 -24.30
CA VAL A 511 -17.01 21.81 -23.79
C VAL A 511 -16.01 22.81 -24.34
N ASN A 512 -15.29 23.49 -23.45
CA ASN A 512 -14.34 24.55 -23.79
C ASN A 512 -14.96 25.64 -24.69
N GLN A 513 -16.20 26.05 -24.34
CA GLN A 513 -17.03 27.03 -25.07
C GLN A 513 -17.48 26.58 -26.49
N GLN A 514 -17.19 25.35 -26.91
CA GLN A 514 -17.65 24.78 -28.17
C GLN A 514 -18.88 23.90 -27.95
N PRO A 515 -19.89 23.91 -28.85
CA PRO A 515 -21.05 23.02 -28.75
C PRO A 515 -20.63 21.55 -28.71
N ALA A 516 -21.14 20.81 -27.74
CA ALA A 516 -20.82 19.40 -27.51
C ALA A 516 -22.06 18.50 -27.58
N LYS A 517 -21.84 17.23 -27.92
CA LYS A 517 -22.84 16.17 -27.93
C LYS A 517 -22.72 15.33 -26.66
N LYS A 518 -23.81 14.62 -26.34
CA LYS A 518 -23.90 13.76 -25.16
C LYS A 518 -22.85 12.64 -25.13
N ASP A 519 -22.45 12.15 -26.29
CA ASP A 519 -21.50 11.04 -26.42
C ASP A 519 -20.04 11.49 -26.52
N ASP A 520 -19.77 12.80 -26.42
CA ASP A 520 -18.40 13.31 -26.48
C ASP A 520 -17.64 12.90 -25.20
N VAL A 521 -16.44 12.36 -25.40
CA VAL A 521 -15.54 11.93 -24.31
C VAL A 521 -14.86 13.16 -23.71
N ILE A 522 -14.93 13.28 -22.39
CA ILE A 522 -14.38 14.39 -21.64
C ILE A 522 -12.87 14.18 -21.42
N GLN A 523 -12.09 15.24 -21.56
CA GLN A 523 -10.64 15.24 -21.33
C GLN A 523 -10.27 16.00 -20.05
N ASP A 524 -9.03 15.76 -19.61
CA ASP A 524 -8.47 16.46 -18.46
C ASP A 524 -8.41 17.98 -18.70
N ASN A 525 -8.78 18.76 -17.68
CA ASN A 525 -8.92 20.21 -17.69
C ASN A 525 -10.04 20.78 -18.56
N ASP A 526 -10.96 19.95 -19.06
CA ASP A 526 -12.12 20.44 -19.79
C ASP A 526 -13.01 21.36 -18.92
N MET A 527 -13.47 22.44 -19.55
CA MET A 527 -14.49 23.32 -19.01
C MET A 527 -15.83 22.99 -19.64
N ILE A 528 -16.73 22.43 -18.86
CA ILE A 528 -18.05 21.96 -19.28
C ILE A 528 -19.09 22.94 -18.75
N ASP A 529 -19.79 23.59 -19.67
CA ASP A 529 -20.93 24.45 -19.35
C ASP A 529 -22.18 23.86 -19.99
N TRP A 530 -23.24 23.70 -19.22
CA TRP A 530 -24.51 23.23 -19.75
C TRP A 530 -25.69 23.99 -19.18
N PHE A 531 -26.69 24.16 -20.03
CA PHE A 531 -27.86 24.97 -19.73
C PHE A 531 -29.13 24.27 -20.21
N GLN A 532 -30.13 24.21 -19.32
CA GLN A 532 -31.47 23.75 -19.68
C GLN A 532 -32.42 24.96 -19.68
N PRO A 533 -32.90 25.41 -20.85
CA PRO A 533 -33.90 26.46 -20.92
C PRO A 533 -35.18 26.01 -20.21
N LYS A 534 -35.56 26.70 -19.14
CA LYS A 534 -36.80 26.43 -18.38
C LYS A 534 -37.74 27.63 -18.32
N ARG A 535 -37.24 28.84 -18.56
CA ARG A 535 -38.06 30.06 -18.57
C ARG A 535 -38.47 30.41 -19.99
N LEU A 536 -39.63 31.03 -20.12
CA LEU A 536 -40.19 31.45 -21.40
C LEU A 536 -39.20 32.30 -22.21
N GLN A 537 -38.54 33.27 -21.58
CA GLN A 537 -37.50 34.09 -22.20
C GLN A 537 -36.33 33.29 -22.79
N ASP A 538 -35.94 32.18 -22.16
CA ASP A 538 -34.78 31.39 -22.56
C ASP A 538 -35.15 30.51 -23.75
N VAL A 539 -36.37 29.98 -23.75
CA VAL A 539 -36.95 29.21 -24.86
C VAL A 539 -37.23 30.09 -26.08
N ILE A 540 -37.79 31.29 -25.89
CA ILE A 540 -38.08 32.22 -26.98
C ILE A 540 -36.81 32.68 -27.70
N LYS A 541 -35.71 32.90 -26.96
CA LYS A 541 -34.38 33.21 -27.55
C LYS A 541 -33.88 32.09 -28.46
N GLN A 542 -34.24 30.85 -28.16
CA GLN A 542 -33.85 29.69 -28.96
C GLN A 542 -34.78 29.49 -30.17
N LEU A 543 -36.07 29.81 -30.04
CA LEU A 543 -37.09 29.57 -31.06
C LEU A 543 -37.32 30.73 -32.04
N SER A 544 -36.93 31.96 -31.70
CA SER A 544 -37.31 33.15 -32.48
C SER A 544 -36.27 34.27 -32.44
N SER A 545 -36.23 35.08 -33.51
CA SER A 545 -35.38 36.27 -33.64
C SER A 545 -36.05 37.54 -33.09
N ILE A 546 -36.90 37.43 -32.05
CA ILE A 546 -37.65 38.57 -31.54
C ILE A 546 -36.68 39.61 -30.95
N GLU A 547 -36.71 40.82 -31.51
CA GLU A 547 -35.96 41.97 -30.99
C GLU A 547 -36.39 42.25 -29.54
N TYR A 548 -35.47 42.05 -28.60
CA TYR A 548 -35.70 42.16 -27.16
C TYR A 548 -36.25 43.53 -26.73
N ASP A 549 -36.06 44.58 -27.54
CA ASP A 549 -36.55 45.93 -27.25
C ASP A 549 -38.07 46.11 -27.41
N ARG A 550 -38.77 45.19 -28.07
CA ARG A 550 -40.25 45.22 -28.16
C ARG A 550 -40.96 44.61 -26.96
N ILE A 551 -40.21 43.92 -26.09
CA ILE A 551 -40.67 43.28 -24.85
C ILE A 551 -40.95 44.30 -23.75
N LYS A 552 -40.34 45.50 -23.83
CA LYS A 552 -40.49 46.56 -22.83
C LYS A 552 -41.87 47.25 -22.94
N PRO A 553 -42.42 47.80 -21.85
CA PRO A 553 -43.63 48.64 -21.89
C PRO A 553 -43.41 49.91 -22.75
N PHE A 554 -44.34 50.21 -23.67
CA PHE A 554 -44.26 51.39 -24.52
C PHE A 554 -44.72 52.64 -23.74
N SER A 555 -43.83 53.19 -22.91
CA SER A 555 -44.11 54.40 -22.12
C SER A 555 -43.83 55.68 -22.91
N ILE A 556 -44.72 56.66 -22.77
CA ILE A 556 -44.54 58.07 -23.20
C ILE A 556 -45.04 59.01 -22.09
N PHE A 557 -44.74 60.30 -22.18
CA PHE A 557 -45.20 61.32 -21.24
C PHE A 557 -46.19 62.25 -21.93
N VAL A 558 -47.42 62.31 -21.43
CA VAL A 558 -48.48 63.19 -21.94
C VAL A 558 -48.79 64.25 -20.88
N ASN A 559 -48.59 65.52 -21.22
CA ASN A 559 -48.78 66.64 -20.28
C ASN A 559 -48.05 66.44 -18.93
N GLY A 560 -46.87 65.81 -18.97
CA GLY A 560 -46.05 65.53 -17.79
C GLY A 560 -46.39 64.24 -17.04
N LYS A 561 -47.45 63.50 -17.41
CA LYS A 561 -47.82 62.21 -16.82
C LYS A 561 -47.36 61.05 -17.70
N GLU A 562 -46.76 60.02 -17.12
CA GLU A 562 -46.42 58.80 -17.86
C GLU A 562 -47.69 58.03 -18.26
N VAL A 563 -47.74 57.62 -19.53
CA VAL A 563 -48.81 56.82 -20.14
C VAL A 563 -48.16 55.63 -20.84
N GLN A 564 -48.61 54.42 -20.51
CA GLN A 564 -48.16 53.19 -21.15
C GLN A 564 -49.14 52.80 -22.25
N LEU A 565 -48.65 52.72 -23.50
CA LEU A 565 -49.45 52.34 -24.66
C LEU A 565 -49.44 50.82 -24.83
N SER A 566 -50.59 50.20 -24.58
CA SER A 566 -50.78 48.75 -24.61
C SER A 566 -50.53 48.14 -25.99
N ILE A 567 -50.81 48.89 -27.07
CA ILE A 567 -50.58 48.47 -28.46
C ILE A 567 -49.10 48.32 -28.81
N GLY A 568 -48.20 48.98 -28.07
CA GLY A 568 -46.75 48.95 -28.28
C GLY A 568 -45.99 47.91 -27.46
N GLU A 569 -46.67 47.16 -26.59
CA GLU A 569 -46.09 46.09 -25.78
C GLU A 569 -46.25 44.73 -26.48
N THR A 570 -45.17 43.99 -26.67
CA THR A 570 -45.26 42.57 -27.06
C THR A 570 -45.79 41.75 -25.89
N GLN A 571 -46.88 41.02 -26.11
CA GLN A 571 -47.56 40.25 -25.07
C GLN A 571 -47.28 38.75 -25.26
N PHE A 572 -47.00 38.07 -24.14
CA PHE A 572 -46.72 36.65 -24.10
C PHE A 572 -47.87 35.90 -23.44
N PHE A 573 -48.26 34.78 -24.03
CA PHE A 573 -49.29 33.91 -23.50
C PHE A 573 -48.77 32.49 -23.37
N ILE A 574 -49.02 31.88 -22.22
CA ILE A 574 -48.89 30.44 -22.02
C ILE A 574 -50.30 29.89 -21.77
N ASN A 575 -50.74 28.91 -22.55
CA ASN A 575 -52.07 28.29 -22.44
C ASN A 575 -53.20 29.33 -22.40
N GLN A 576 -53.12 30.35 -23.27
CA GLN A 576 -54.05 31.48 -23.39
C GLN A 576 -54.05 32.49 -22.22
N GLN A 577 -53.18 32.32 -21.21
CA GLN A 577 -53.03 33.26 -20.10
C GLN A 577 -51.84 34.20 -20.34
N LYS A 578 -52.04 35.52 -20.16
CA LYS A 578 -50.94 36.52 -20.26
C LYS A 578 -49.92 36.27 -19.14
N VAL A 579 -48.65 36.16 -19.49
CA VAL A 579 -47.54 35.85 -18.56
C VAL A 579 -46.35 36.77 -18.74
N ASP A 580 -45.48 36.81 -17.73
CA ASP A 580 -44.18 37.47 -17.78
C ASP A 580 -43.12 36.58 -18.44
N PRO A 581 -42.14 37.12 -19.18
CA PRO A 581 -41.06 36.34 -19.80
C PRO A 581 -40.24 35.46 -18.84
N SER A 582 -40.20 35.79 -17.55
CA SER A 582 -39.50 34.99 -16.53
C SER A 582 -40.27 33.73 -16.09
N GLN A 583 -41.53 33.58 -16.52
CA GLN A 583 -42.39 32.43 -16.19
C GLN A 583 -41.73 31.11 -16.61
N LEU A 584 -41.82 30.11 -15.72
CA LEU A 584 -41.37 28.75 -16.03
C LEU A 584 -42.33 28.08 -17.00
N LEU A 585 -41.75 27.33 -17.93
CA LEU A 585 -42.47 26.47 -18.86
C LEU A 585 -42.49 25.03 -18.34
N TYR A 586 -43.57 24.33 -18.66
CA TYR A 586 -43.75 22.90 -18.45
C TYR A 586 -43.94 22.16 -19.78
N ASP A 587 -43.75 20.85 -19.73
CA ASP A 587 -43.97 19.99 -20.88
C ASP A 587 -45.44 20.08 -21.35
N GLY A 588 -45.64 20.32 -22.64
CA GLY A 588 -46.94 20.51 -23.29
C GLY A 588 -47.44 21.94 -23.35
N ASP A 589 -46.74 22.93 -22.79
CA ASP A 589 -47.22 24.32 -22.77
C ASP A 589 -47.37 24.93 -24.17
N HIS A 590 -48.47 25.66 -24.38
CA HIS A 590 -48.76 26.42 -25.60
C HIS A 590 -48.35 27.88 -25.46
N ILE A 591 -47.32 28.27 -26.19
CA ILE A 591 -46.75 29.61 -26.24
C ILE A 591 -47.31 30.34 -27.46
N GLN A 592 -47.88 31.52 -27.21
CA GLN A 592 -48.32 32.45 -28.24
C GLN A 592 -47.75 33.84 -27.96
N ILE A 593 -47.28 34.52 -29.02
CA ILE A 593 -46.70 35.85 -28.93
C ILE A 593 -47.48 36.82 -29.83
N ILE A 594 -48.00 37.87 -29.21
CA ILE A 594 -48.61 38.98 -29.95
C ILE A 594 -47.60 40.12 -29.98
N GLN A 595 -47.01 40.37 -31.16
CA GLN A 595 -46.05 41.46 -31.33
C GLN A 595 -46.70 42.83 -31.18
N GLY A 596 -46.09 43.70 -30.37
CA GLY A 596 -46.49 45.11 -30.27
C GLY A 596 -46.26 45.85 -31.59
N LYS A 597 -47.16 46.78 -31.93
CA LYS A 597 -47.05 47.69 -33.08
C LYS A 597 -46.54 49.05 -32.62
N GLN A 598 -45.81 49.76 -33.47
CA GLN A 598 -45.42 51.14 -33.16
C GLN A 598 -46.68 52.02 -33.12
N PRO A 599 -47.03 52.62 -31.96
CA PRO A 599 -48.22 53.44 -31.84
C PRO A 599 -48.06 54.77 -32.59
N ASN A 600 -49.17 55.33 -33.08
CA ASN A 600 -49.25 56.69 -33.60
C ASN A 600 -50.08 57.60 -32.66
N VAL A 601 -50.24 58.88 -33.03
CA VAL A 601 -51.00 59.87 -32.26
C VAL A 601 -52.48 59.49 -32.10
N GLN A 602 -53.11 58.88 -33.11
CA GLN A 602 -54.49 58.39 -33.02
C GLN A 602 -54.62 57.24 -32.03
N ASP A 603 -53.67 56.30 -32.01
CA ASP A 603 -53.67 55.17 -31.07
C ASP A 603 -53.59 55.66 -29.62
N LEU A 604 -52.75 56.66 -29.36
CA LEU A 604 -52.68 57.33 -28.06
C LEU A 604 -54.01 57.97 -27.66
N LEU A 605 -54.61 58.77 -28.56
CA LEU A 605 -55.87 59.46 -28.25
C LEU A 605 -57.02 58.47 -28.05
N ALA A 606 -57.09 57.42 -28.87
CA ALA A 606 -58.09 56.36 -28.75
C ALA A 606 -57.97 55.63 -27.40
N GLN A 607 -56.76 55.31 -26.94
CA GLN A 607 -56.55 54.69 -25.62
C GLN A 607 -56.99 55.61 -24.46
N GLU A 608 -56.85 56.93 -24.64
CA GLU A 608 -57.32 57.95 -23.69
C GLU A 608 -58.83 58.28 -23.84
N GLY A 609 -59.56 57.54 -24.68
CA GLY A 609 -61.00 57.74 -24.92
C GLY A 609 -61.33 59.00 -25.72
N LYS A 610 -60.35 59.57 -26.46
CA LYS A 610 -60.46 60.81 -27.22
C LYS A 610 -60.49 60.52 -28.72
N ASN A 611 -61.44 61.12 -29.45
CA ASN A 611 -61.48 61.01 -30.90
C ASN A 611 -60.64 62.12 -31.54
N TYR A 612 -59.65 61.76 -32.36
CA TYR A 612 -58.81 62.74 -33.05
C TYR A 612 -59.61 63.67 -33.97
N TRP A 613 -60.69 63.18 -34.58
CA TRP A 613 -61.52 63.96 -35.49
C TRP A 613 -62.74 64.56 -34.78
N ARG A 614 -62.93 65.86 -34.97
CA ARG A 614 -64.20 66.54 -34.74
C ARG A 614 -64.88 66.69 -36.10
N SER A 615 -66.13 66.27 -36.21
CA SER A 615 -66.91 66.39 -37.44
C SER A 615 -68.16 67.24 -37.24
N ILE A 616 -68.50 68.06 -38.23
CA ILE A 616 -69.84 68.63 -38.37
C ILE A 616 -70.41 68.26 -39.73
N THR A 617 -71.73 68.25 -39.82
CA THR A 617 -72.45 68.06 -41.08
C THR A 617 -73.12 69.37 -41.45
N ILE A 618 -72.89 69.85 -42.68
CA ILE A 618 -73.52 71.04 -43.26
C ILE A 618 -74.12 70.70 -44.63
N PHE A 619 -74.89 71.61 -45.20
CA PHE A 619 -75.35 71.52 -46.58
C PHE A 619 -74.66 72.60 -47.42
N PHE A 620 -74.05 72.24 -48.55
CA PHE A 620 -73.50 73.22 -49.49
C PHE A 620 -74.18 73.06 -50.85
N ASN A 621 -74.83 74.11 -51.35
CA ASN A 621 -75.63 74.08 -52.59
C ASN A 621 -76.60 72.87 -52.63
N GLY A 622 -77.27 72.59 -51.52
CA GLY A 622 -78.22 71.47 -51.37
C GLY A 622 -77.62 70.08 -51.15
N LYS A 623 -76.29 69.90 -51.18
CA LYS A 623 -75.61 68.61 -50.92
C LYS A 623 -75.11 68.52 -49.49
N LYS A 624 -75.35 67.39 -48.83
CA LYS A 624 -74.85 67.10 -47.48
C LYS A 624 -73.35 66.83 -47.50
N ILE A 625 -72.57 67.59 -46.73
CA ILE A 625 -71.11 67.44 -46.60
C ILE A 625 -70.73 67.30 -45.13
N GLN A 626 -69.80 66.39 -44.86
CA GLN A 626 -69.20 66.22 -43.54
C GLN A 626 -67.82 66.85 -43.54
N LEU A 627 -67.63 67.86 -42.69
CA LEU A 627 -66.35 68.52 -42.49
C LEU A 627 -65.66 67.90 -41.29
N ASN A 628 -64.37 67.56 -41.43
CA ASN A 628 -63.56 66.99 -40.36
C ASN A 628 -62.38 67.91 -40.05
N GLN A 629 -62.13 68.17 -38.77
CA GLN A 629 -60.92 68.85 -38.30
C GLN A 629 -60.33 68.13 -37.08
N PRO A 630 -59.02 68.24 -36.83
CA PRO A 630 -58.42 67.72 -35.60
C PRO A 630 -59.06 68.35 -34.36
N ALA A 631 -59.58 67.52 -33.46
CA ALA A 631 -60.13 67.93 -32.17
C ALA A 631 -59.02 68.29 -31.16
N TYR A 632 -57.80 67.79 -31.39
CA TYR A 632 -56.66 67.94 -30.49
C TYR A 632 -55.43 68.42 -31.25
N ILE A 633 -54.65 69.30 -30.62
CA ILE A 633 -53.30 69.64 -31.03
C ILE A 633 -52.35 68.81 -30.17
N VAL A 634 -51.59 67.93 -30.82
CA VAL A 634 -50.55 67.13 -30.17
C VAL A 634 -49.20 67.69 -30.59
N LYS A 635 -48.37 68.10 -29.62
CA LYS A 635 -47.03 68.63 -29.87
C LYS A 635 -45.95 67.75 -29.28
N ARG A 636 -44.86 67.56 -30.01
CA ARG A 636 -43.59 67.00 -29.52
C ARG A 636 -42.53 68.07 -29.71
N ASN A 637 -41.90 68.53 -28.62
CA ASN A 637 -40.88 69.60 -28.66
C ASN A 637 -41.31 70.83 -29.49
N ASP A 638 -42.52 71.35 -29.20
CA ASP A 638 -43.17 72.46 -29.90
C ASP A 638 -43.61 72.21 -31.36
N GLU A 639 -43.19 71.11 -31.99
CA GLU A 639 -43.66 70.70 -33.32
C GLU A 639 -45.01 70.01 -33.27
N ARG A 640 -45.92 70.39 -34.18
CA ARG A 640 -47.28 69.82 -34.26
C ARG A 640 -47.26 68.49 -35.00
N LEU A 641 -47.73 67.44 -34.35
CA LEU A 641 -47.89 66.09 -34.92
C LEU A 641 -49.24 65.92 -35.62
N LYS A 642 -49.25 65.14 -36.71
CA LYS A 642 -50.46 64.67 -37.40
C LYS A 642 -50.98 63.39 -36.72
N GLY A 643 -52.22 63.01 -36.99
CA GLY A 643 -52.84 61.82 -36.38
C GLY A 643 -52.09 60.50 -36.68
N ASP A 644 -51.49 60.40 -37.86
CA ASP A 644 -50.69 59.25 -38.33
C ASP A 644 -49.21 59.33 -37.91
N SER A 645 -48.79 60.39 -37.20
CA SER A 645 -47.40 60.53 -36.77
C SER A 645 -47.03 59.45 -35.76
N LEU A 646 -45.95 58.72 -36.06
CA LEU A 646 -45.45 57.64 -35.22
C LEU A 646 -44.87 58.18 -33.91
N LEU A 647 -45.12 57.43 -32.83
CA LEU A 647 -44.60 57.69 -31.50
C LEU A 647 -43.34 56.88 -31.24
N ASN A 648 -42.47 57.41 -30.41
CA ASN A 648 -41.27 56.76 -29.90
C ASN A 648 -41.36 56.63 -28.38
N ARG A 649 -40.71 55.60 -27.83
CA ARG A 649 -40.63 55.39 -26.38
C ARG A 649 -39.97 56.60 -25.72
N GLY A 650 -40.55 57.08 -24.62
CA GLY A 650 -40.07 58.23 -23.88
C GLY A 650 -40.44 59.59 -24.47
N ASP A 651 -41.22 59.64 -25.56
CA ASP A 651 -41.72 60.89 -26.13
C ASP A 651 -42.42 61.75 -25.08
N LYS A 652 -42.14 63.06 -25.08
CA LYS A 652 -42.84 64.04 -24.26
C LYS A 652 -43.81 64.82 -25.14
N LEU A 653 -45.09 64.54 -24.97
CA LEU A 653 -46.17 65.09 -25.76
C LEU A 653 -46.99 66.07 -24.92
N GLN A 654 -47.35 67.19 -25.54
CA GLN A 654 -48.35 68.11 -25.01
C GLN A 654 -49.62 67.97 -25.83
N ILE A 655 -50.74 67.70 -25.16
CA ILE A 655 -52.06 67.57 -25.79
C ILE A 655 -52.94 68.69 -25.27
N SER A 656 -53.42 69.53 -26.18
CA SER A 656 -54.42 70.55 -25.92
C SER A 656 -55.61 70.40 -26.85
N THR A 657 -56.79 70.83 -26.41
CA THR A 657 -58.00 70.85 -27.24
C THR A 657 -57.89 71.95 -28.29
N GLN A 658 -58.22 71.63 -29.54
CA GLN A 658 -58.37 72.62 -30.59
C GLN A 658 -59.77 73.23 -30.52
N SER A 659 -59.85 74.50 -30.10
CA SER A 659 -61.12 75.21 -29.89
C SER A 659 -61.61 76.00 -31.11
N ASN A 660 -60.89 75.94 -32.24
CA ASN A 660 -61.33 76.63 -33.46
C ASN A 660 -62.64 75.99 -33.95
N GLY A 661 -63.69 76.80 -34.06
CA GLY A 661 -64.92 76.39 -34.73
C GLY A 661 -64.65 76.16 -36.21
N PHE A 662 -65.57 75.48 -36.88
CA PHE A 662 -65.54 75.45 -38.33
C PHE A 662 -65.92 76.83 -38.87
N ILE A 663 -65.30 77.25 -39.97
CA ILE A 663 -65.63 78.47 -40.71
C ILE A 663 -66.08 78.12 -42.12
N TYR A 664 -66.76 79.06 -42.78
CA TYR A 664 -67.29 78.87 -44.14
C TYR A 664 -66.23 78.37 -45.14
N GLN A 665 -65.00 78.87 -45.07
CA GLN A 665 -63.90 78.46 -45.96
C GLN A 665 -63.53 76.96 -45.84
N ASP A 666 -63.78 76.32 -44.70
CA ASP A 666 -63.42 74.92 -44.47
C ASP A 666 -64.18 73.96 -45.41
N VAL A 667 -65.31 74.41 -45.96
CA VAL A 667 -66.12 73.66 -46.93
C VAL A 667 -65.34 73.38 -48.21
N PHE A 668 -64.49 74.31 -48.67
CA PHE A 668 -63.74 74.17 -49.93
C PHE A 668 -62.64 73.11 -49.87
N GLN A 669 -62.29 72.61 -48.69
CA GLN A 669 -61.40 71.45 -48.58
C GLN A 669 -62.11 70.13 -48.91
N HIS A 670 -63.46 70.15 -48.98
CA HIS A 670 -64.30 68.95 -49.15
C HIS A 670 -65.23 69.06 -50.37
N VAL A 671 -65.21 70.18 -51.09
CA VAL A 671 -66.06 70.45 -52.25
C VAL A 671 -65.23 71.05 -53.38
N ASP A 672 -65.26 70.40 -54.54
CA ASP A 672 -64.74 70.98 -55.77
C ASP A 672 -65.80 71.93 -56.36
N LEU A 673 -65.44 73.20 -56.50
CA LEU A 673 -66.26 74.19 -57.20
C LEU A 673 -66.01 74.09 -58.70
N ASP A 674 -67.07 73.82 -59.46
CA ASP A 674 -67.03 73.93 -60.92
C ASP A 674 -67.09 75.42 -61.31
N LEU A 675 -65.96 75.95 -61.79
CA LEU A 675 -65.79 77.36 -62.17
C LEU A 675 -66.03 77.59 -63.67
N SER A 676 -66.45 76.58 -64.43
CA SER A 676 -66.60 76.65 -65.89
C SER A 676 -67.67 77.65 -66.36
N SER A 677 -68.65 77.98 -65.50
CA SER A 677 -69.71 78.97 -65.75
C SER A 677 -69.60 80.24 -64.90
N ALA A 678 -68.44 80.50 -64.29
CA ALA A 678 -68.24 81.67 -63.41
C ALA A 678 -67.90 82.94 -64.22
N SER A 679 -68.88 83.81 -64.48
CA SER A 679 -68.66 85.16 -64.98
C SER A 679 -69.38 86.18 -64.10
N GLY A 680 -68.65 87.04 -63.40
CA GLY A 680 -69.21 88.11 -62.56
C GLY A 680 -68.71 88.12 -61.12
N LYS A 681 -69.25 89.04 -60.30
CA LYS A 681 -69.05 89.04 -58.84
C LYS A 681 -69.80 87.84 -58.25
N PHE A 682 -69.28 87.25 -57.18
CA PHE A 682 -69.99 86.18 -56.46
C PHE A 682 -70.34 86.65 -55.05
N GLN A 683 -71.42 86.10 -54.50
CA GLN A 683 -71.85 86.33 -53.13
C GLN A 683 -72.02 84.97 -52.45
N VAL A 684 -71.45 84.83 -51.25
CA VAL A 684 -71.63 83.64 -50.41
C VAL A 684 -72.78 83.87 -49.43
N TYR A 685 -73.53 82.82 -49.14
CA TYR A 685 -74.69 82.85 -48.27
C TYR A 685 -74.59 81.76 -47.21
N LYS A 686 -74.98 82.11 -45.99
CA LYS A 686 -75.19 81.18 -44.90
C LYS A 686 -76.63 81.30 -44.44
N ASN A 687 -77.38 80.21 -44.46
CA ASN A 687 -78.80 80.15 -44.12
C ASN A 687 -79.61 81.26 -44.84
N LYS A 688 -79.35 81.44 -46.14
CA LYS A 688 -79.99 82.43 -47.04
C LYS A 688 -79.69 83.91 -46.70
N GLN A 689 -78.70 84.19 -45.84
CA GLN A 689 -78.21 85.53 -45.56
C GLN A 689 -76.80 85.73 -46.14
N PRO A 690 -76.44 86.91 -46.68
CA PRO A 690 -75.08 87.18 -47.14
C PRO A 690 -74.06 86.92 -46.02
N ALA A 691 -73.04 86.11 -46.31
CA ALA A 691 -72.04 85.67 -45.33
C ALA A 691 -70.62 86.09 -45.74
N GLN A 692 -69.65 85.83 -44.86
CA GLN A 692 -68.22 85.98 -45.17
C GLN A 692 -67.47 84.66 -44.99
N PHE A 693 -66.34 84.49 -45.68
CA PHE A 693 -65.57 83.23 -45.65
C PHE A 693 -65.04 82.83 -44.26
N HIS A 694 -64.83 83.79 -43.37
CA HIS A 694 -64.35 83.54 -42.01
C HIS A 694 -65.48 83.39 -40.98
N GLU A 695 -66.74 83.41 -41.42
CA GLU A 695 -67.88 83.28 -40.52
C GLU A 695 -67.99 81.84 -40.01
N SER A 696 -68.23 81.69 -38.70
CA SER A 696 -68.32 80.36 -38.08
C SER A 696 -69.56 79.60 -38.55
N ILE A 697 -69.40 78.32 -38.86
CA ILE A 697 -70.48 77.42 -39.28
C ILE A 697 -70.76 76.37 -38.19
N GLN A 698 -72.03 76.01 -38.08
CA GLN A 698 -72.59 75.09 -37.10
C GLN A 698 -73.17 73.86 -37.79
N PRO A 699 -73.35 72.73 -37.07
CA PRO A 699 -74.03 71.57 -37.62
C PRO A 699 -75.43 71.95 -38.15
N GLY A 700 -75.70 71.59 -39.41
CA GLY A 700 -76.98 71.83 -40.08
C GLY A 700 -77.05 73.13 -40.90
N ASP A 701 -76.04 74.00 -40.87
CA ASP A 701 -76.04 75.22 -41.68
C ASP A 701 -76.13 74.91 -43.19
N GLU A 702 -76.93 75.71 -43.91
CA GLU A 702 -77.02 75.72 -45.37
C GLU A 702 -76.12 76.82 -45.94
N LEU A 703 -75.15 76.44 -46.75
CA LEU A 703 -74.14 77.30 -47.32
C LEU A 703 -74.31 77.32 -48.84
N GLU A 704 -74.35 78.50 -49.45
CA GLU A 704 -74.56 78.63 -50.89
C GLU A 704 -73.60 79.64 -51.50
N ILE A 705 -73.13 79.38 -52.71
CA ILE A 705 -72.38 80.36 -53.51
C ILE A 705 -73.16 80.61 -54.77
N ILE A 706 -73.53 81.87 -54.96
CA ILE A 706 -74.28 82.32 -56.12
C ILE A 706 -73.41 83.31 -56.90
N TRP A 707 -73.22 83.04 -58.18
CA TRP A 707 -72.56 83.93 -59.13
C TRP A 707 -73.60 84.92 -59.67
N SER A 708 -73.34 86.23 -59.63
CA SER A 708 -74.25 87.22 -60.24
C SER A 708 -73.96 87.31 -61.74
N GLU A 709 -75.00 87.23 -62.57
CA GLU A 709 -74.94 87.42 -64.04
C GLU A 709 -74.29 88.74 -64.46
#